data_AF-A0A1F9PLL3-F1
#
_entry.id   AF-A0A1F9PLL3-F1
#
_cell.length_a   1.000
_cell.length_b   1.000
_cell.length_c   1.000
_cell.angle_alpha   90.00
_cell.angle_beta   90.00
_cell.angle_gamma   90.00
#
_symmetry.space_group_name_H-M   'P 1'
#
loop_
_entity.id
_entity.type
_entity.pdbx_description
1 polymer ?
#
loop_
_entity_poly.entity_id
_entity_poly.type
_entity_poly.pdbx_seq_one_letter_code
_entity_poly.pdbx_strand_id
1 'polypeptide(L)'
;MPMNKQTLRTFCQQLAAWAQTAIDEGNYPYRKVELFPSLLSASGELTPPLVFWINRDSFMAGAVVFFPDNDAEEHLTPEQNCTTALGLDYFVTWGRNEIICWKVEEEKTTRFRTLSARPPAADSPAAYRHLLLQLLGEMQPLSARGLLPAERLSPYYFANLFRTVLTATLPGLRDQLRRKRVGALAPEALPPDAAALRKAVTSLLRLVALVGFDALPASVQPEGLEQAARYALETLPPELHPSLAFSGNELPLTPAAAIRFHHLLRRLTQLRMHCDLARTATALELLLDSYRHQLGGMPHLADSPLAGPGNLLINPTTTISPEPPFFESASPPLLAFFSLIRAFKKMPAATQQFTSPLFVGAAVRPRSICGVLGESRIPPLREHSLLATYLRISWPGRRWVFPPGTPRWAWDLLHLLGLAEPGATIDVTTPGRWLASPFATILCEVCCEHCSLQQVHLSNTAELRFSLTKSVSTHESVLLLTPHGERSLPYKRLRQAPGSILALALALPPNLFPLLAEGHLRPVAAGLSGDQLAGADFFATSTLGQLLTTILSAHGAAIPRGLRFDPQSYPLPDPQLLGQLATDLPERTPPSQETFDQEVNSCPPTPPLVLSTGAELFLPPSKLVNRGKSLSALMELLIQTVFADGIPLFPDHYLFAYLNPETFCIDLPEPLAFAETFFDRATLTAASGRRLDIEGLATARAIVLCSHGRKHQVKLPVDPTIMRAILERYLADLRRLHHTLRQLAHQHLGSARQADNLATRIWKDMHLPPPDLFDS
;
A
#
# COMPACT_ATOMS: atom_id res chain seq x y z
N MET A 1 13.55 -8.67 39.51
CA MET A 1 13.35 -9.33 38.19
C MET A 1 12.81 -8.31 37.21
N PRO A 2 13.32 -8.23 35.97
CA PRO A 2 12.79 -7.33 34.95
C PRO A 2 11.29 -7.59 34.78
N MET A 3 10.51 -6.52 34.63
CA MET A 3 9.05 -6.65 34.57
C MET A 3 8.69 -7.23 33.20
N ASN A 4 8.01 -8.39 33.17
CA ASN A 4 7.59 -8.98 31.90
C ASN A 4 6.75 -7.94 31.12
N LYS A 5 6.98 -7.78 29.80
CA LYS A 5 6.29 -6.81 28.94
C LYS A 5 4.75 -6.88 29.06
N GLN A 6 4.22 -8.07 29.31
CA GLN A 6 2.79 -8.27 29.53
C GLN A 6 2.33 -7.71 30.88
N THR A 7 3.09 -7.95 31.95
CA THR A 7 2.85 -7.38 33.29
C THR A 7 2.92 -5.85 33.26
N LEU A 8 3.89 -5.27 32.54
CA LEU A 8 3.99 -3.82 32.33
C LEU A 8 2.75 -3.26 31.64
N ARG A 9 2.27 -3.89 30.58
CA ARG A 9 1.04 -3.46 29.90
C ARG A 9 -0.17 -3.48 30.82
N THR A 10 -0.37 -4.55 31.59
CA THR A 10 -1.49 -4.66 32.53
C THR A 10 -1.40 -3.61 33.63
N PHE A 11 -0.19 -3.36 34.16
CA PHE A 11 0.04 -2.31 35.15
C PHE A 11 -0.27 -0.92 34.60
N CYS A 12 0.24 -0.57 33.41
CA CYS A 12 -0.06 0.70 32.75
C CYS A 12 -1.56 0.87 32.47
N GLN A 13 -2.26 -0.19 32.05
CA GLN A 13 -3.70 -0.17 31.85
C GLN A 13 -4.45 0.18 33.14
N GLN A 14 -4.05 -0.42 34.26
CA GLN A 14 -4.65 -0.15 35.56
C GLN A 14 -4.40 1.29 36.02
N LEU A 15 -3.16 1.78 35.88
CA LEU A 15 -2.81 3.17 36.19
C LEU A 15 -3.58 4.16 35.32
N ALA A 16 -3.68 3.91 34.02
CA ALA A 16 -4.43 4.76 33.11
C ALA A 16 -5.92 4.78 33.43
N ALA A 17 -6.52 3.66 33.84
CA ALA A 17 -7.91 3.62 34.28
C ALA A 17 -8.13 4.50 35.52
N TRP A 18 -7.28 4.38 36.54
CA TRP A 18 -7.37 5.22 37.74
C TRP A 18 -7.12 6.70 37.45
N ALA A 19 -6.15 7.01 36.59
CA ALA A 19 -5.88 8.37 36.14
C ALA A 19 -7.07 8.96 35.39
N GLN A 20 -7.69 8.20 34.48
CA GLN A 20 -8.83 8.68 33.71
C GLN A 20 -10.02 8.97 34.62
N THR A 21 -10.32 8.13 35.62
CA THR A 21 -11.34 8.42 36.64
C THR A 21 -11.06 9.74 37.36
N ALA A 22 -9.82 9.96 37.78
CA ALA A 22 -9.43 11.18 38.50
C ALA A 22 -9.48 12.44 37.61
N ILE A 23 -9.23 12.28 36.30
CA ILE A 23 -9.37 13.34 35.29
C ILE A 23 -10.85 13.68 35.06
N ASP A 24 -11.71 12.67 34.93
CA ASP A 24 -13.15 12.84 34.69
C ASP A 24 -13.85 13.52 35.88
N GLU A 25 -13.34 13.31 37.11
CA GLU A 25 -13.76 14.02 38.32
C GLU A 25 -13.36 15.52 38.35
N GLY A 26 -12.58 16.00 37.36
CA GLY A 26 -12.33 17.43 37.12
C GLY A 26 -11.19 18.07 37.92
N ASN A 27 -10.38 17.27 38.61
CA ASN A 27 -9.36 17.77 39.55
C ASN A 27 -8.02 18.15 38.89
N TYR A 28 -7.84 17.88 37.60
CA TYR A 28 -6.56 18.03 36.90
C TYR A 28 -6.73 18.69 35.52
N PRO A 29 -5.68 19.38 35.00
CA PRO A 29 -5.73 20.07 33.71
C PRO A 29 -5.69 19.15 32.48
N TYR A 30 -5.55 17.84 32.70
CA TYR A 30 -5.54 16.84 31.64
C TYR A 30 -6.96 16.50 31.21
N ARG A 31 -7.14 16.15 29.94
CA ARG A 31 -8.41 15.66 29.39
C ARG A 31 -8.38 14.16 29.09
N LYS A 32 -7.19 13.60 28.92
CA LYS A 32 -7.01 12.21 28.51
C LYS A 32 -5.65 11.68 28.92
N VAL A 33 -5.60 10.41 29.31
CA VAL A 33 -4.37 9.61 29.35
C VAL A 33 -4.33 8.65 28.16
N GLU A 34 -3.18 8.54 27.49
CA GLU A 34 -2.96 7.64 26.37
C GLU A 34 -1.84 6.65 26.69
N LEU A 35 -2.08 5.38 26.32
CA LEU A 35 -1.17 4.27 26.51
C LEU A 35 -0.33 4.05 25.26
N PHE A 36 0.99 4.00 25.42
CA PHE A 36 1.93 3.62 24.35
C PHE A 36 1.71 4.34 22.99
N PRO A 37 1.50 5.68 22.95
CA PRO A 37 1.39 6.37 21.67
C PRO A 37 2.69 6.27 20.87
N SER A 38 2.59 6.12 19.55
CA SER A 38 3.77 6.10 18.67
C SER A 38 4.29 7.52 18.42
N LEU A 39 5.54 7.79 18.78
CA LEU A 39 6.18 9.10 18.64
C LEU A 39 7.49 9.00 17.87
N LEU A 40 7.67 9.89 16.90
CA LEU A 40 8.95 10.10 16.24
C LEU A 40 9.88 10.91 17.16
N SER A 41 11.09 10.44 17.38
CA SER A 41 12.11 11.10 18.20
C SER A 41 13.50 10.96 17.56
N ALA A 42 14.51 11.63 18.13
CA ALA A 42 15.90 11.49 17.70
C ALA A 42 16.46 10.06 17.89
N SER A 43 15.91 9.28 18.82
CA SER A 43 16.24 7.86 19.00
C SER A 43 15.43 6.92 18.09
N GLY A 44 14.70 7.46 17.11
CA GLY A 44 13.76 6.71 16.29
C GLY A 44 12.33 6.72 16.87
N GLU A 45 11.53 5.76 16.46
CA GLU A 45 10.14 5.65 16.90
C GLU A 45 10.04 5.03 18.30
N LEU A 46 9.54 5.81 19.25
CA LEU A 46 9.37 5.43 20.65
C LEU A 46 7.89 5.29 21.02
N THR A 47 7.60 4.50 22.04
CA THR A 47 6.24 4.28 22.57
C THR A 47 6.21 4.49 24.08
N PRO A 48 6.18 5.76 24.55
CA PRO A 48 6.16 6.05 25.99
C PRO A 48 4.97 5.37 26.68
N PRO A 49 5.14 4.77 27.86
CA PRO A 49 4.07 4.02 28.51
C PRO A 49 2.79 4.82 28.77
N LEU A 50 2.93 6.03 29.34
CA LEU A 50 1.81 6.91 29.68
C LEU A 50 2.10 8.33 29.21
N VAL A 51 1.16 8.91 28.46
CA VAL A 51 1.17 10.34 28.11
C VAL A 51 -0.12 10.98 28.58
N PHE A 52 -0.01 12.08 29.32
CA PHE A 52 -1.14 12.87 29.79
C PHE A 52 -1.34 14.07 28.88
N TRP A 53 -2.53 14.19 28.29
CA TRP A 53 -2.85 15.21 27.31
C TRP A 53 -3.71 16.31 27.92
N ILE A 54 -3.27 17.56 27.79
CA ILE A 54 -4.11 18.75 28.02
C ILE A 54 -5.11 18.88 26.87
N ASN A 55 -4.60 18.74 25.64
CA ASN A 55 -5.42 18.66 24.44
C ASN A 55 -4.74 17.77 23.39
N ARG A 56 -5.27 16.55 23.21
CA ARG A 56 -4.73 15.57 22.27
C ARG A 56 -4.78 16.04 20.82
N ASP A 57 -5.84 16.76 20.45
CA ASP A 57 -6.10 17.19 19.07
C ASP A 57 -5.17 18.34 18.65
N SER A 58 -4.73 19.15 19.61
CA SER A 58 -3.72 20.21 19.41
C SER A 58 -2.30 19.76 19.74
N PHE A 59 -2.10 18.46 19.98
CA PHE A 59 -0.83 17.86 20.38
C PHE A 59 -0.18 18.57 21.58
N MET A 60 -0.99 18.91 22.59
CA MET A 60 -0.55 19.51 23.85
C MET A 60 -0.50 18.45 24.93
N ALA A 61 0.67 17.85 25.09
CA ALA A 61 0.96 17.00 26.23
C ALA A 61 1.20 17.87 27.47
N GLY A 62 0.88 17.34 28.65
CA GLY A 62 1.15 17.96 29.93
C GLY A 62 1.94 17.06 30.88
N ALA A 63 2.22 15.81 30.53
CA ALA A 63 3.21 14.97 31.20
C ALA A 63 3.47 13.67 30.43
N VAL A 64 4.60 13.03 30.71
CA VAL A 64 4.94 11.69 30.25
C VAL A 64 5.59 10.89 31.39
N VAL A 65 5.23 9.62 31.52
CA VAL A 65 5.73 8.72 32.58
C VAL A 65 6.33 7.46 31.95
N PHE A 66 7.54 7.12 32.40
CA PHE A 66 8.32 5.96 32.01
C PHE A 66 8.51 5.00 33.19
N PHE A 67 8.71 3.72 32.89
CA PHE A 67 8.93 2.66 33.89
C PHE A 67 10.24 1.94 33.54
N PRO A 68 11.41 2.43 33.99
CA PRO A 68 12.69 1.83 33.66
C PRO A 68 12.90 0.47 34.36
N ASP A 69 13.60 -0.46 33.69
CA ASP A 69 13.91 -1.79 34.23
C ASP A 69 15.03 -1.77 35.31
N ASN A 70 15.91 -0.77 35.26
CA ASN A 70 17.03 -0.55 36.19
C ASN A 70 16.97 0.88 36.76
N ASP A 71 17.37 1.06 38.03
CA ASP A 71 17.50 2.38 38.68
C ASP A 71 18.73 3.18 38.17
N ALA A 72 19.29 2.82 37.00
CA ALA A 72 20.51 3.43 36.48
C ALA A 72 20.21 4.73 35.74
N GLU A 73 20.61 5.85 36.34
CA GLU A 73 20.45 7.21 35.79
C GLU A 73 21.27 7.47 34.51
N GLU A 74 22.18 6.55 34.16
CA GLU A 74 23.21 6.77 33.14
C GLU A 74 22.68 6.71 31.69
N HIS A 75 21.42 6.31 31.45
CA HIS A 75 20.88 6.10 30.10
C HIS A 75 19.46 6.67 29.88
N LEU A 76 19.22 7.93 30.24
CA LEU A 76 17.92 8.61 30.06
C LEU A 76 17.69 9.27 28.68
N THR A 77 18.57 9.01 27.70
CA THR A 77 18.51 9.64 26.37
C THR A 77 17.19 9.38 25.62
N PRO A 78 16.63 8.16 25.61
CA PRO A 78 15.34 7.90 24.96
C PRO A 78 14.18 8.69 25.60
N GLU A 79 14.16 8.78 26.92
CA GLU A 79 13.16 9.53 27.69
C GLU A 79 13.26 11.03 27.40
N GLN A 80 14.47 11.59 27.40
CA GLN A 80 14.73 12.97 27.02
C GLN A 80 14.23 13.26 25.60
N ASN A 81 14.60 12.43 24.63
CA ASN A 81 14.20 12.59 23.22
C ASN A 81 12.68 12.53 23.04
N CYS A 82 12.01 11.65 23.79
CA CYS A 82 10.54 11.56 23.79
C CYS A 82 9.89 12.81 24.40
N THR A 83 10.46 13.33 25.49
CA THR A 83 10.02 14.55 26.17
C THR A 83 10.10 15.77 25.25
N THR A 84 11.24 15.93 24.57
CA THR A 84 11.46 16.98 23.57
C THR A 84 10.53 16.85 22.36
N ALA A 85 10.19 15.62 21.95
CA ALA A 85 9.22 15.37 20.88
C ALA A 85 7.76 15.70 21.28
N LEU A 86 7.46 15.71 22.59
CA LEU A 86 6.16 16.12 23.15
C LEU A 86 6.08 17.63 23.46
N GLY A 87 7.18 18.37 23.32
CA GLY A 87 7.22 19.81 23.62
C GLY A 87 7.24 20.12 25.12
N LEU A 88 7.74 19.19 25.92
CA LEU A 88 7.88 19.30 27.37
C LEU A 88 9.35 19.56 27.74
N ASP A 89 9.57 20.18 28.89
CA ASP A 89 10.89 20.29 29.53
C ASP A 89 11.04 19.38 30.76
N TYR A 90 10.06 18.50 31.03
CA TYR A 90 10.12 17.52 32.12
C TYR A 90 9.52 16.16 31.73
N PHE A 91 10.00 15.12 32.40
CA PHE A 91 9.43 13.78 32.35
C PHE A 91 9.53 13.09 33.70
N VAL A 92 8.82 11.97 33.84
CA VAL A 92 8.78 11.21 35.09
C VAL A 92 9.27 9.79 34.85
N THR A 93 10.15 9.30 35.72
CA THR A 93 10.49 7.88 35.80
C THR A 93 9.91 7.31 37.08
N TRP A 94 9.10 6.27 36.95
CA TRP A 94 8.51 5.53 38.07
C TRP A 94 9.29 4.23 38.26
N GLY A 95 10.25 4.24 39.18
CA GLY A 95 11.03 3.07 39.58
C GLY A 95 10.39 2.29 40.73
N ARG A 96 11.08 1.27 41.24
CA ARG A 96 10.55 0.45 42.35
C ARG A 96 10.50 1.20 43.68
N ASN A 97 11.49 2.04 43.93
CA ASN A 97 11.69 2.68 45.24
C ASN A 97 11.38 4.18 45.20
N GLU A 98 11.56 4.82 44.05
CA GLU A 98 11.39 6.25 43.86
C GLU A 98 10.66 6.57 42.56
N ILE A 99 9.87 7.64 42.60
CA ILE A 99 9.33 8.31 41.41
C ILE A 99 10.09 9.61 41.27
N ILE A 100 10.80 9.80 40.17
CA ILE A 100 11.64 10.98 39.94
C ILE A 100 11.01 11.81 38.82
N CYS A 101 10.83 13.10 39.09
CA CYS A 101 10.55 14.12 38.09
C CYS A 101 11.87 14.72 37.64
N TRP A 102 12.15 14.61 36.35
CA TRP A 102 13.35 15.10 35.69
C TRP A 102 13.05 16.38 34.95
N LYS A 103 13.99 17.33 34.95
CA LYS A 103 13.95 18.54 34.12
C LYS A 103 15.05 18.48 33.07
N VAL A 104 14.72 18.86 31.84
CA VAL A 104 15.59 18.88 30.67
C VAL A 104 15.95 20.33 30.35
N GLU A 105 17.21 20.70 30.57
CA GLU A 105 17.76 22.02 30.25
C GLU A 105 19.02 21.86 29.41
N GLU A 106 19.03 22.41 28.19
CA GLU A 106 20.23 22.52 27.33
C GLU A 106 21.07 21.22 27.31
N GLU A 107 20.40 20.10 27.04
CA GLU A 107 20.95 18.72 26.97
C GLU A 107 21.37 18.07 28.31
N LYS A 108 21.24 18.77 29.44
CA LYS A 108 21.41 18.18 30.76
C LYS A 108 20.07 17.82 31.37
N THR A 109 20.04 16.65 32.01
CA THR A 109 18.89 16.18 32.76
C THR A 109 19.19 16.23 34.24
N THR A 110 18.38 16.99 34.97
CA THR A 110 18.55 17.19 36.42
C THR A 110 17.35 16.67 37.18
N ARG A 111 17.60 16.10 38.36
CA ARG A 111 16.53 15.70 39.29
C ARG A 111 15.85 16.96 39.80
N PHE A 112 14.58 17.14 39.46
CA PHE A 112 13.78 18.29 39.92
C PHE A 112 13.04 17.97 41.23
N ARG A 113 12.45 16.77 41.32
CA ARG A 113 11.69 16.32 42.49
C ARG A 113 11.68 14.80 42.58
N THR A 114 11.69 14.27 43.80
CA THR A 114 11.64 12.82 44.05
C THR A 114 10.52 12.51 45.05
N LEU A 115 9.68 11.54 44.72
CA LEU A 115 8.65 10.98 45.60
C LEU A 115 9.07 9.57 46.01
N SER A 116 8.79 9.19 47.25
CA SER A 116 8.99 7.81 47.70
C SER A 116 7.94 6.90 47.06
N ALA A 117 8.36 5.92 46.26
CA ALA A 117 7.46 4.95 45.63
C ALA A 117 7.12 3.78 46.56
N ARG A 118 7.71 3.74 47.78
CA ARG A 118 7.52 2.64 48.73
C ARG A 118 6.10 2.69 49.33
N PRO A 119 5.22 1.71 49.05
CA PRO A 119 3.88 1.70 49.63
C PRO A 119 3.96 1.56 51.16
N PRO A 120 3.22 2.36 51.96
CA PRO A 120 3.40 2.39 53.42
C PRO A 120 3.02 1.09 54.17
N ALA A 121 2.27 0.18 53.58
CA ALA A 121 1.99 -1.15 54.13
C ALA A 121 1.33 -2.05 53.05
N ALA A 122 1.92 -3.23 52.81
CA ALA A 122 1.51 -4.25 51.82
C ALA A 122 1.38 -3.74 50.35
N ASP A 123 1.80 -4.55 49.37
CA ASP A 123 1.60 -4.29 47.93
C ASP A 123 0.10 -4.32 47.58
N SER A 124 -0.63 -3.28 47.99
CA SER A 124 -2.06 -3.13 47.74
C SER A 124 -2.28 -2.20 46.54
N PRO A 125 -3.24 -2.51 45.64
CA PRO A 125 -3.61 -1.62 44.53
C PRO A 125 -3.98 -0.19 44.97
N ALA A 126 -4.52 -0.03 46.18
CA ALA A 126 -4.86 1.26 46.75
C ALA A 126 -3.62 2.15 46.99
N ALA A 127 -2.48 1.58 47.37
CA ALA A 127 -1.25 2.33 47.57
C ALA A 127 -0.71 2.88 46.24
N TYR A 128 -0.72 2.09 45.17
CA TYR A 128 -0.33 2.55 43.83
C TYR A 128 -1.28 3.64 43.29
N ARG A 129 -2.59 3.52 43.56
CA ARG A 129 -3.56 4.58 43.24
C ARG A 129 -3.27 5.87 44.00
N HIS A 130 -2.92 5.80 45.28
CA HIS A 130 -2.56 6.97 46.07
C HIS A 130 -1.28 7.64 45.55
N LEU A 131 -0.23 6.87 45.24
CA LEU A 131 1.00 7.37 44.62
C LEU A 131 0.74 8.04 43.27
N LEU A 132 -0.15 7.47 42.45
CA LEU A 132 -0.56 8.07 41.18
C LEU A 132 -1.24 9.42 41.38
N LEU A 133 -2.15 9.54 42.35
CA LEU A 133 -2.81 10.82 42.66
C LEU A 133 -1.81 11.86 43.19
N GLN A 134 -0.87 11.44 44.03
CA GLN A 134 0.21 12.30 44.47
C GLN A 134 1.06 12.79 43.29
N LEU A 135 1.44 11.88 42.37
CA LEU A 135 2.16 12.24 41.15
C LEU A 135 1.35 13.21 40.27
N LEU A 136 0.04 13.00 40.10
CA LEU A 136 -0.81 13.89 39.32
C LEU A 136 -0.88 15.30 39.92
N GLY A 137 -0.98 15.39 41.26
CA GLY A 137 -0.93 16.68 41.98
C GLY A 137 0.41 17.39 41.78
N GLU A 138 1.50 16.63 41.75
CA GLU A 138 2.85 17.15 41.48
C GLU A 138 3.04 17.64 40.06
N MET A 139 2.47 16.94 39.07
CA MET A 139 2.55 17.34 37.67
C MET A 139 1.57 18.46 37.30
N GLN A 140 0.51 18.69 38.08
CA GLN A 140 -0.47 19.75 37.82
C GLN A 140 0.17 21.14 37.61
N PRO A 141 1.03 21.67 38.49
CA PRO A 141 1.70 22.95 38.24
C PRO A 141 2.68 22.91 37.07
N LEU A 142 3.29 21.75 36.80
CA LEU A 142 4.23 21.55 35.71
C LEU A 142 3.53 21.57 34.35
N SER A 143 2.29 21.06 34.27
CA SER A 143 1.50 21.02 33.03
C SER A 143 1.31 22.39 32.36
N ALA A 144 1.34 23.48 33.13
CA ALA A 144 1.31 24.84 32.61
C ALA A 144 2.70 25.46 32.39
N ARG A 145 3.66 25.17 33.28
CA ARG A 145 4.97 25.85 33.32
C ARG A 145 6.05 25.20 32.46
N GLY A 146 5.99 23.89 32.26
CA GLY A 146 6.99 23.15 31.50
C GLY A 146 6.58 22.81 30.07
N LEU A 147 5.56 23.50 29.56
CA LEU A 147 5.34 23.60 28.12
C LEU A 147 6.44 24.49 27.52
N LEU A 148 7.15 23.97 26.53
CA LEU A 148 8.17 24.75 25.83
C LEU A 148 7.52 25.88 25.01
N PRO A 149 8.13 27.07 24.97
CA PRO A 149 7.69 28.15 24.09
C PRO A 149 7.90 27.75 22.62
N ALA A 150 7.13 28.37 21.72
CA ALA A 150 7.09 27.99 20.31
C ALA A 150 8.46 28.03 19.61
N GLU A 151 9.33 28.93 20.04
CA GLU A 151 10.69 29.08 19.51
C GLU A 151 11.59 27.90 19.89
N ARG A 152 11.33 27.22 21.02
CA ARG A 152 12.13 26.09 21.53
C ARG A 152 11.58 24.71 21.16
N LEU A 153 10.44 24.64 20.48
CA LEU A 153 9.88 23.38 20.03
C LEU A 153 10.79 22.71 19.00
N SER A 154 10.95 21.39 19.13
CA SER A 154 11.78 20.59 18.22
C SER A 154 11.09 20.31 16.88
N PRO A 155 11.82 19.99 15.80
CA PRO A 155 11.23 19.49 14.57
C PRO A 155 10.35 18.24 14.78
N TYR A 156 10.72 17.38 15.74
CA TYR A 156 9.96 16.18 16.10
C TYR A 156 8.57 16.51 16.66
N TYR A 157 8.42 17.62 17.39
CA TYR A 157 7.11 18.09 17.85
C TYR A 157 6.17 18.37 16.67
N PHE A 158 6.63 19.14 15.68
CA PHE A 158 5.84 19.44 14.49
C PHE A 158 5.54 18.19 13.67
N ALA A 159 6.52 17.30 13.48
CA ALA A 159 6.33 16.04 12.77
C ALA A 159 5.25 15.17 13.43
N ASN A 160 5.24 15.05 14.77
CA ASN A 160 4.23 14.30 15.49
C ASN A 160 2.85 14.98 15.53
N LEU A 161 2.81 16.32 15.55
CA LEU A 161 1.57 17.09 15.36
C LEU A 161 0.94 16.80 13.99
N PHE A 162 1.74 16.86 12.91
CA PHE A 162 1.29 16.50 11.56
C PHE A 162 0.81 15.05 11.47
N ARG A 163 1.61 14.11 11.99
CA ARG A 163 1.29 12.68 12.00
C ARG A 163 0.01 12.37 12.76
N THR A 164 -0.23 13.06 13.89
CA THR A 164 -1.47 12.95 14.66
C THR A 164 -2.69 13.32 13.81
N VAL A 165 -2.63 14.47 13.11
CA VAL A 165 -3.75 14.94 12.29
C VAL A 165 -3.99 14.00 11.10
N LEU A 166 -2.94 13.52 10.46
CA LEU A 166 -3.06 12.50 9.40
C LEU A 166 -3.73 11.23 9.92
N THR A 167 -3.26 10.70 11.05
CA THR A 167 -3.80 9.47 11.64
C THR A 167 -5.29 9.62 12.01
N ALA A 168 -5.70 10.78 12.52
CA ALA A 168 -7.08 11.06 12.88
C ALA A 168 -8.01 11.28 11.66
N THR A 169 -7.49 11.77 10.54
CA THR A 169 -8.28 12.09 9.32
C THR A 169 -8.44 10.90 8.39
N LEU A 170 -7.46 9.98 8.39
CA LEU A 170 -7.42 8.82 7.49
C LEU A 170 -8.69 7.94 7.49
N PRO A 171 -9.28 7.54 8.63
CA PRO A 171 -10.45 6.66 8.63
C PRO A 171 -11.64 7.26 7.86
N GLY A 172 -11.98 8.53 8.12
CA GLY A 172 -13.10 9.19 7.46
C GLY A 172 -12.89 9.37 5.95
N LEU A 173 -11.66 9.65 5.52
CA LEU A 173 -11.32 9.75 4.10
C LEU A 173 -11.36 8.39 3.40
N ARG A 174 -10.90 7.31 4.07
CA ARG A 174 -11.01 5.94 3.56
C ARG A 174 -12.46 5.55 3.34
N ASP A 175 -13.33 5.83 4.31
CA ASP A 175 -14.75 5.52 4.20
C ASP A 175 -15.43 6.28 3.05
N GLN A 176 -15.12 7.56 2.88
CA GLN A 176 -15.65 8.37 1.77
C GLN A 176 -15.21 7.80 0.40
N LEU A 177 -13.92 7.48 0.24
CA LEU A 177 -13.38 6.90 -0.99
C LEU A 177 -13.96 5.50 -1.29
N ARG A 178 -14.14 4.68 -0.25
CA ARG A 178 -14.79 3.37 -0.39
C ARG A 178 -16.25 3.52 -0.83
N ARG A 179 -17.00 4.48 -0.28
CA ARG A 179 -18.39 4.76 -0.70
C ARG A 179 -18.49 5.23 -2.15
N LYS A 180 -17.59 6.11 -2.61
CA LYS A 180 -17.61 6.59 -4.01
C LYS A 180 -17.44 5.46 -5.03
N ARG A 181 -16.70 4.40 -4.67
CA ARG A 181 -16.55 3.23 -5.55
C ARG A 181 -17.84 2.45 -5.74
N VAL A 182 -18.76 2.51 -4.78
CA VAL A 182 -20.10 1.93 -4.89
C VAL A 182 -20.89 2.77 -5.90
N GLY A 183 -20.71 2.47 -7.19
CA GLY A 183 -21.37 3.17 -8.31
C GLY A 183 -20.44 3.55 -9.47
N ALA A 184 -19.12 3.51 -9.28
CA ALA A 184 -18.16 3.77 -10.36
C ALA A 184 -17.89 2.49 -11.17
N LEU A 185 -18.28 2.48 -12.44
CA LEU A 185 -17.99 1.39 -13.40
C LEU A 185 -16.49 1.26 -13.75
N ALA A 186 -15.67 2.21 -13.34
CA ALA A 186 -14.24 2.23 -13.64
C ALA A 186 -13.42 1.72 -12.44
N PRO A 187 -12.49 0.76 -12.65
CA PRO A 187 -11.51 0.42 -11.63
C PRO A 187 -10.60 1.63 -11.38
N GLU A 188 -10.79 2.34 -10.27
CA GLU A 188 -9.83 3.35 -9.82
C GLU A 188 -8.45 2.71 -9.64
N ALA A 189 -7.41 3.35 -10.20
CA ALA A 189 -6.06 2.80 -10.30
C ALA A 189 -5.36 2.54 -8.95
N LEU A 190 -5.79 3.18 -7.86
CA LEU A 190 -5.14 3.15 -6.55
C LEU A 190 -6.06 2.56 -5.50
N PRO A 191 -5.61 1.68 -4.59
CA PRO A 191 -6.39 1.22 -3.43
C PRO A 191 -6.94 2.40 -2.60
N PRO A 192 -8.10 2.27 -1.95
CA PRO A 192 -8.75 3.37 -1.25
C PRO A 192 -7.90 3.87 -0.08
N ASP A 193 -7.14 2.98 0.57
CA ASP A 193 -6.24 3.33 1.66
C ASP A 193 -5.07 4.20 1.19
N ALA A 194 -4.51 3.90 0.01
CA ALA A 194 -3.45 4.69 -0.61
C ALA A 194 -4.01 6.03 -1.11
N ALA A 195 -5.19 6.05 -1.73
CA ALA A 195 -5.85 7.27 -2.18
C ALA A 195 -6.18 8.21 -1.00
N ALA A 196 -6.68 7.65 0.12
CA ALA A 196 -6.98 8.42 1.32
C ALA A 196 -5.73 9.04 1.94
N LEU A 197 -4.63 8.27 2.01
CA LEU A 197 -3.35 8.78 2.48
C LEU A 197 -2.83 9.89 1.59
N ARG A 198 -2.84 9.70 0.27
CA ARG A 198 -2.43 10.74 -0.69
C ARG A 198 -3.25 12.01 -0.51
N LYS A 199 -4.57 11.91 -0.39
CA LYS A 199 -5.44 13.06 -0.12
C LYS A 199 -5.08 13.75 1.20
N ALA A 200 -4.97 13.00 2.29
CA ALA A 200 -4.66 13.55 3.61
C ALA A 200 -3.31 14.29 3.61
N VAL A 201 -2.28 13.68 3.03
CA VAL A 201 -0.93 14.25 2.95
C VAL A 201 -0.91 15.49 2.05
N THR A 202 -1.51 15.45 0.85
CA THR A 202 -1.54 16.63 -0.02
C THR A 202 -2.32 17.78 0.63
N SER A 203 -3.45 17.51 1.30
CA SER A 203 -4.20 18.54 2.06
C SER A 203 -3.37 19.11 3.20
N LEU A 204 -2.62 18.29 3.94
CA LEU A 204 -1.69 18.75 4.96
C LEU A 204 -0.62 19.67 4.37
N LEU A 205 0.05 19.26 3.29
CA LEU A 205 1.15 20.01 2.68
C LEU A 205 0.69 21.37 2.13
N ARG A 206 -0.51 21.43 1.54
CA ARG A 206 -1.13 22.71 1.15
C ARG A 206 -1.29 23.64 2.34
N LEU A 207 -1.80 23.14 3.47
CA LEU A 207 -1.99 23.94 4.67
C LEU A 207 -0.66 24.38 5.29
N VAL A 208 0.34 23.49 5.35
CA VAL A 208 1.68 23.83 5.84
C VAL A 208 2.32 24.90 4.96
N ALA A 209 2.20 24.80 3.63
CA ALA A 209 2.67 25.83 2.71
C ALA A 209 1.97 27.17 2.96
N LEU A 210 0.64 27.18 3.01
CA LEU A 210 -0.15 28.39 3.21
C LEU A 210 0.14 29.07 4.56
N VAL A 211 0.37 28.31 5.63
CA VAL A 211 0.79 28.87 6.92
C VAL A 211 2.24 29.34 6.89
N GLY A 212 3.14 28.60 6.24
CA GLY A 212 4.56 28.96 6.14
C GLY A 212 4.78 30.28 5.41
N PHE A 213 3.95 30.58 4.41
CA PHE A 213 3.98 31.83 3.64
C PHE A 213 2.94 32.86 4.09
N ASP A 214 2.26 32.64 5.22
CA ASP A 214 1.23 33.54 5.79
C ASP A 214 0.14 33.95 4.77
N ALA A 215 -0.27 33.00 3.92
CA ALA A 215 -1.14 33.23 2.77
C ALA A 215 -2.63 33.03 3.05
N LEU A 216 -3.01 32.57 4.26
CA LEU A 216 -4.38 32.21 4.59
C LEU A 216 -4.95 33.13 5.68
N PRO A 217 -6.15 33.74 5.50
CA PRO A 217 -6.70 34.64 6.49
C PRO A 217 -7.17 33.91 7.74
N ALA A 218 -7.05 34.55 8.90
CA ALA A 218 -7.45 33.98 10.19
C ALA A 218 -8.97 33.72 10.32
N SER A 219 -9.79 34.32 9.45
CA SER A 219 -11.26 34.24 9.45
C SER A 219 -11.83 32.98 8.77
N VAL A 220 -10.98 32.15 8.16
CA VAL A 220 -11.43 30.95 7.43
C VAL A 220 -12.18 30.01 8.37
N GLN A 221 -13.38 29.60 7.96
CA GLN A 221 -14.20 28.61 8.65
C GLN A 221 -13.86 27.19 8.15
N PRO A 222 -14.06 26.14 8.97
CA PRO A 222 -13.78 24.76 8.57
C PRO A 222 -14.42 24.35 7.24
N GLU A 223 -15.68 24.72 7.01
CA GLU A 223 -16.47 24.36 5.82
C GLU A 223 -15.92 25.00 4.54
N GLY A 224 -15.30 26.19 4.68
CA GLY A 224 -14.70 26.94 3.59
C GLY A 224 -13.21 26.66 3.39
N LEU A 225 -12.60 25.76 4.17
CA LEU A 225 -11.14 25.61 4.23
C LEU A 225 -10.51 25.27 2.88
N GLU A 226 -11.04 24.27 2.16
CA GLU A 226 -10.48 23.88 0.85
C GLU A 226 -10.70 24.95 -0.22
N GLN A 227 -11.83 25.66 -0.16
CA GLN A 227 -12.10 26.73 -1.11
C GLN A 227 -11.19 27.92 -0.87
N ALA A 228 -11.01 28.32 0.39
CA ALA A 228 -10.05 29.35 0.77
C ALA A 228 -8.62 28.95 0.39
N ALA A 229 -8.23 27.69 0.64
CA ALA A 229 -6.93 27.18 0.24
C ALA A 229 -6.73 27.25 -1.27
N ARG A 230 -7.74 26.88 -2.08
CA ARG A 230 -7.65 26.92 -3.55
C ARG A 230 -7.29 28.30 -4.07
N TYR A 231 -7.92 29.36 -3.56
CA TYR A 231 -7.58 30.73 -3.94
C TYR A 231 -6.23 31.19 -3.39
N ALA A 232 -5.94 30.85 -2.13
CA ALA A 232 -4.70 31.27 -1.48
C ALA A 232 -3.45 30.58 -2.05
N LEU A 233 -3.58 29.40 -2.68
CA LEU A 233 -2.44 28.74 -3.33
C LEU A 233 -1.86 29.55 -4.50
N GLU A 234 -2.65 30.41 -5.14
CA GLU A 234 -2.20 31.27 -6.24
C GLU A 234 -1.23 32.36 -5.76
N THR A 235 -1.24 32.71 -4.48
CA THR A 235 -0.34 33.72 -3.89
C THR A 235 1.00 33.15 -3.45
N LEU A 236 1.16 31.83 -3.44
CA LEU A 236 2.42 31.17 -3.13
C LEU A 236 3.48 31.41 -4.22
N PRO A 237 4.78 31.16 -3.94
CA PRO A 237 5.81 31.16 -4.97
C PRO A 237 5.43 30.26 -6.16
N PRO A 238 5.69 30.69 -7.40
CA PRO A 238 5.24 30.00 -8.62
C PRO A 238 5.78 28.57 -8.75
N GLU A 239 6.96 28.32 -8.18
CA GLU A 239 7.60 27.00 -8.13
C GLU A 239 6.77 25.95 -7.36
N LEU A 240 5.90 26.38 -6.43
CA LEU A 240 5.07 25.48 -5.63
C LEU A 240 3.75 25.14 -6.31
N HIS A 241 3.26 25.99 -7.22
CA HIS A 241 1.93 25.88 -7.82
C HIS A 241 1.66 24.51 -8.45
N PRO A 242 2.54 23.93 -9.29
CA PRO A 242 2.26 22.66 -9.95
C PRO A 242 2.10 21.50 -8.97
N SER A 243 2.92 21.48 -7.92
CA SER A 243 2.96 20.39 -6.93
C SER A 243 1.80 20.45 -5.92
N LEU A 244 1.28 21.65 -5.63
CA LEU A 244 0.21 21.87 -4.66
C LEU A 244 -1.17 22.05 -5.30
N ALA A 245 -1.27 22.10 -6.63
CA ALA A 245 -2.52 22.31 -7.34
C ALA A 245 -3.61 21.28 -6.97
N PHE A 246 -4.87 21.71 -6.98
CA PHE A 246 -6.02 20.81 -6.87
C PHE A 246 -6.28 20.11 -8.20
N SER A 247 -6.46 18.79 -8.17
CA SER A 247 -6.86 18.05 -9.37
C SER A 247 -8.38 18.16 -9.58
N GLY A 248 -8.84 18.23 -10.83
CA GLY A 248 -10.27 18.37 -11.14
C GLY A 248 -11.15 17.21 -10.64
N ASN A 249 -10.56 16.03 -10.46
CA ASN A 249 -11.24 14.82 -9.96
C ASN A 249 -11.01 14.56 -8.46
N GLU A 250 -10.38 15.51 -7.75
CA GLU A 250 -10.09 15.38 -6.33
C GLU A 250 -11.38 15.41 -5.50
N LEU A 251 -11.51 14.48 -4.54
CA LEU A 251 -12.63 14.51 -3.61
C LEU A 251 -12.45 15.61 -2.57
N PRO A 252 -13.55 16.28 -2.16
CA PRO A 252 -13.51 17.23 -1.08
C PRO A 252 -13.24 16.51 0.26
N LEU A 253 -12.62 17.22 1.20
CA LEU A 253 -12.47 16.73 2.58
C LEU A 253 -13.84 16.42 3.20
N THR A 254 -13.89 15.39 4.05
CA THR A 254 -15.07 15.19 4.92
C THR A 254 -15.18 16.34 5.93
N PRO A 255 -16.38 16.66 6.43
CA PRO A 255 -16.55 17.70 7.46
C PRO A 255 -15.65 17.48 8.68
N ALA A 256 -15.56 16.23 9.15
CA ALA A 256 -14.68 15.86 10.26
C ALA A 256 -13.20 16.12 9.92
N ALA A 257 -12.74 15.78 8.72
CA ALA A 257 -11.36 16.05 8.31
C ALA A 257 -11.08 17.55 8.16
N ALA A 258 -12.02 18.31 7.61
CA ALA A 258 -11.92 19.77 7.48
C ALA A 258 -11.76 20.45 8.85
N ILE A 259 -12.54 20.04 9.85
CA ILE A 259 -12.41 20.53 11.24
C ILE A 259 -11.02 20.22 11.81
N ARG A 260 -10.51 18.99 11.63
CA ARG A 260 -9.17 18.60 12.12
C ARG A 260 -8.06 19.44 11.47
N PHE A 261 -8.14 19.63 10.16
CA PHE A 261 -7.18 20.45 9.43
C PHE A 261 -7.29 21.94 9.78
N HIS A 262 -8.49 22.43 10.09
CA HIS A 262 -8.69 23.80 10.58
C HIS A 262 -8.12 24.01 11.99
N HIS A 263 -8.27 23.04 12.89
CA HIS A 263 -7.59 23.09 14.19
C HIS A 263 -6.07 23.07 14.04
N LEU A 264 -5.54 22.28 13.10
CA LEU A 264 -4.12 22.30 12.79
C LEU A 264 -3.67 23.68 12.30
N LEU A 265 -4.38 24.27 11.34
CA LEU A 265 -4.12 25.63 10.84
C LEU A 265 -3.98 26.62 12.01
N ARG A 266 -4.98 26.69 12.88
CA ARG A 266 -4.96 27.58 14.05
C ARG A 266 -3.77 27.31 14.97
N ARG A 267 -3.47 26.02 15.21
CA ARG A 267 -2.35 25.61 16.06
C ARG A 267 -1.01 26.03 15.46
N LEU A 268 -0.79 25.86 14.16
CA LEU A 268 0.45 26.26 13.49
C LEU A 268 0.65 27.77 13.49
N THR A 269 -0.43 28.55 13.33
CA THR A 269 -0.39 30.01 13.49
C THR A 269 -0.03 30.42 14.91
N GLN A 270 -0.64 29.79 15.94
CA GLN A 270 -0.31 30.03 17.35
C GLN A 270 1.15 29.70 17.68
N LEU A 271 1.67 28.62 17.08
CA LEU A 271 3.07 28.20 17.22
C LEU A 271 4.03 28.99 16.34
N ARG A 272 3.54 30.02 15.62
CA ARG A 272 4.34 30.90 14.77
C ARG A 272 5.28 30.13 13.83
N MET A 273 4.76 29.08 13.19
CA MET A 273 5.55 28.18 12.35
C MET A 273 6.32 28.93 11.23
N HIS A 274 5.74 29.99 10.69
CA HIS A 274 6.35 30.83 9.66
C HIS A 274 7.66 31.52 10.08
N CYS A 275 7.93 31.66 11.39
CA CYS A 275 9.16 32.29 11.87
C CYS A 275 10.41 31.40 11.67
N ASP A 276 10.24 30.08 11.55
CA ASP A 276 11.35 29.13 11.34
C ASP A 276 10.96 28.04 10.32
N LEU A 277 11.12 28.39 9.05
CA LEU A 277 10.85 27.49 7.93
C LEU A 277 11.86 26.34 7.85
N ALA A 278 13.10 26.54 8.32
CA ALA A 278 14.13 25.50 8.30
C ALA A 278 13.75 24.34 9.24
N ARG A 279 13.32 24.64 10.47
CA ARG A 279 12.77 23.64 11.40
C ARG A 279 11.56 22.93 10.81
N THR A 280 10.69 23.66 10.12
CA THR A 280 9.51 23.09 9.47
C THR A 280 9.91 22.15 8.34
N ALA A 281 10.94 22.49 7.55
CA ALA A 281 11.49 21.63 6.52
C ALA A 281 12.03 20.32 7.11
N THR A 282 12.78 20.39 8.23
CA THR A 282 13.24 19.19 8.94
C THR A 282 12.07 18.35 9.46
N ALA A 283 11.01 18.97 9.97
CA ALA A 283 9.81 18.24 10.38
C ALA A 283 9.11 17.53 9.21
N LEU A 284 9.10 18.15 8.02
CA LEU A 284 8.57 17.54 6.80
C LEU A 284 9.45 16.38 6.30
N GLU A 285 10.77 16.46 6.45
CA GLU A 285 11.68 15.35 6.13
C GLU A 285 11.44 14.14 7.05
N LEU A 286 11.31 14.37 8.36
CA LEU A 286 10.96 13.33 9.33
C LEU A 286 9.60 12.68 9.01
N LEU A 287 8.63 13.48 8.57
CA LEU A 287 7.31 12.99 8.16
C LEU A 287 7.40 12.20 6.86
N LEU A 288 8.15 12.69 5.86
CA LEU A 288 8.38 12.01 4.60
C LEU A 288 9.02 10.64 4.84
N ASP A 289 10.02 10.54 5.70
CA ASP A 289 10.66 9.26 6.03
C ASP A 289 9.68 8.23 6.60
N SER A 290 8.70 8.68 7.37
CA SER A 290 7.66 7.82 7.96
C SER A 290 6.65 7.30 6.94
N TYR A 291 6.37 8.06 5.87
CA TYR A 291 5.33 7.76 4.89
C TYR A 291 5.86 7.40 3.49
N ARG A 292 7.16 7.52 3.22
CA ARG A 292 7.76 7.43 1.87
C ARG A 292 7.29 6.21 1.09
N HIS A 293 7.39 5.01 1.66
CA HIS A 293 7.00 3.76 0.99
C HIS A 293 5.51 3.72 0.66
N GLN A 294 4.66 4.25 1.54
CA GLN A 294 3.21 4.28 1.33
C GLN A 294 2.80 5.32 0.27
N LEU A 295 3.60 6.36 0.10
CA LEU A 295 3.43 7.39 -0.92
C LEU A 295 4.06 7.01 -2.27
N GLY A 296 4.79 5.89 -2.33
CA GLY A 296 5.44 5.37 -3.53
C GLY A 296 6.91 5.76 -3.68
N GLY A 297 7.51 6.38 -2.66
CA GLY A 297 8.94 6.67 -2.61
C GLY A 297 9.72 5.42 -2.24
N MET A 298 10.87 5.22 -2.86
CA MET A 298 11.70 4.02 -2.68
C MET A 298 13.17 4.41 -2.50
N PRO A 299 13.87 3.83 -1.50
CA PRO A 299 15.18 4.31 -1.06
C PRO A 299 16.15 4.41 -2.23
N HIS A 300 16.64 5.62 -2.46
CA HIS A 300 17.74 5.87 -3.36
C HIS A 300 19.02 5.36 -2.71
N LEU A 301 19.80 4.53 -3.41
CA LEU A 301 21.13 4.12 -2.96
C LEU A 301 22.11 5.26 -3.24
N ALA A 302 22.94 5.63 -2.26
CA ALA A 302 23.69 6.89 -2.21
C ALA A 302 24.78 7.09 -3.30
N ASP A 303 25.01 6.08 -4.16
CA ASP A 303 26.21 6.03 -5.01
C ASP A 303 25.96 6.42 -6.49
N SER A 304 24.77 6.91 -6.87
CA SER A 304 24.53 7.28 -8.27
C SER A 304 25.22 8.61 -8.62
N PRO A 305 25.98 8.70 -9.73
CA PRO A 305 26.64 9.92 -10.14
C PRO A 305 25.61 10.93 -10.66
N LEU A 306 25.16 11.84 -9.79
CA LEU A 306 24.31 12.98 -10.12
C LEU A 306 25.16 14.21 -10.53
N ALA A 307 26.15 13.98 -11.38
CA ALA A 307 27.11 15.01 -11.78
C ALA A 307 26.61 15.78 -13.01
N GLY A 308 26.54 17.11 -12.89
CA GLY A 308 26.19 18.02 -13.97
C GLY A 308 24.69 18.22 -14.20
N PRO A 309 24.30 19.09 -15.15
CA PRO A 309 22.91 19.42 -15.45
C PRO A 309 22.19 18.34 -16.27
N GLY A 310 20.86 18.35 -16.23
CA GLY A 310 19.99 17.48 -17.04
C GLY A 310 19.60 16.16 -16.36
N ASN A 311 19.52 16.15 -15.03
CA ASN A 311 19.13 14.95 -14.25
C ASN A 311 17.61 14.77 -14.23
N LEU A 312 17.12 13.55 -14.37
CA LEU A 312 15.73 13.15 -14.12
C LEU A 312 15.68 12.21 -12.91
N LEU A 313 15.06 12.67 -11.83
CA LEU A 313 14.88 11.91 -10.60
C LEU A 313 13.51 11.23 -10.58
N ILE A 314 13.47 9.92 -10.29
CA ILE A 314 12.24 9.12 -10.30
C ILE A 314 11.95 8.55 -8.92
N ASN A 315 10.80 8.93 -8.36
CA ASN A 315 10.37 8.54 -7.01
C ASN A 315 11.49 8.63 -5.95
N PRO A 316 12.24 9.76 -5.86
CA PRO A 316 13.32 9.88 -4.90
C PRO A 316 12.77 9.73 -3.47
N THR A 317 13.60 9.29 -2.53
CA THR A 317 13.22 9.19 -1.10
C THR A 317 13.64 10.35 -0.25
N THR A 318 14.60 11.13 -0.73
CA THR A 318 15.18 12.25 -0.01
C THR A 318 15.21 13.45 -0.94
N THR A 319 15.22 14.64 -0.35
CA THR A 319 15.38 15.86 -1.12
C THR A 319 16.82 15.94 -1.61
N ILE A 320 17.02 15.63 -2.88
CA ILE A 320 18.29 15.79 -3.58
C ILE A 320 18.29 17.16 -4.26
N SER A 321 19.43 17.85 -4.26
CA SER A 321 19.61 19.15 -4.93
C SER A 321 20.69 19.03 -6.02
N PRO A 322 20.39 18.39 -7.16
CA PRO A 322 21.32 18.34 -8.27
C PRO A 322 21.47 19.72 -8.91
N GLU A 323 22.50 19.87 -9.75
CA GLU A 323 22.73 21.10 -10.51
C GLU A 323 21.58 21.32 -11.52
N PRO A 324 20.96 22.52 -11.56
CA PRO A 324 19.91 22.82 -12.53
C PRO A 324 20.48 22.94 -13.96
N PRO A 325 19.67 22.68 -15.01
CA PRO A 325 18.28 22.19 -14.94
C PRO A 325 18.17 20.72 -14.51
N PHE A 326 17.14 20.40 -13.74
CA PHE A 326 16.80 19.02 -13.39
C PHE A 326 15.28 18.83 -13.34
N PHE A 327 14.87 17.57 -13.42
CA PHE A 327 13.48 17.16 -13.57
C PHE A 327 13.13 16.11 -12.52
N GLU A 328 11.85 16.05 -12.14
CA GLU A 328 11.38 15.07 -11.17
C GLU A 328 10.10 14.39 -11.64
N SER A 329 10.02 13.09 -11.41
CA SER A 329 8.81 12.30 -11.62
C SER A 329 8.48 11.51 -10.36
N ALA A 330 7.36 11.85 -9.70
CA ALA A 330 6.92 11.14 -8.51
C ALA A 330 5.41 11.29 -8.29
N SER A 331 4.87 10.58 -7.29
CA SER A 331 3.47 10.78 -6.91
C SER A 331 3.21 12.23 -6.46
N PRO A 332 1.99 12.78 -6.65
CA PRO A 332 1.68 14.16 -6.26
C PRO A 332 2.08 14.57 -4.83
N PRO A 333 1.82 13.77 -3.78
CA PRO A 333 2.27 14.16 -2.43
C PRO A 333 3.79 14.16 -2.27
N LEU A 334 4.54 13.29 -2.97
CA LEU A 334 6.00 13.32 -2.95
C LEU A 334 6.54 14.59 -3.60
N LEU A 335 6.01 14.96 -4.77
CA LEU A 335 6.37 16.22 -5.43
C LEU A 335 6.07 17.43 -4.52
N ALA A 336 4.92 17.44 -3.86
CA ALA A 336 4.56 18.47 -2.90
C ALA A 336 5.54 18.54 -1.72
N PHE A 337 5.98 17.40 -1.18
CA PHE A 337 7.02 17.36 -0.14
C PHE A 337 8.31 18.00 -0.64
N PHE A 338 8.83 17.55 -1.80
CA PHE A 338 10.10 18.04 -2.31
C PHE A 338 10.07 19.52 -2.64
N SER A 339 9.03 19.99 -3.33
CA SER A 339 8.86 21.41 -3.65
C SER A 339 8.81 22.26 -2.38
N LEU A 340 8.06 21.83 -1.37
CA LEU A 340 7.91 22.58 -0.12
C LEU A 340 9.19 22.59 0.72
N ILE A 341 9.86 21.43 0.86
CA ILE A 341 11.14 21.32 1.58
C ILE A 341 12.20 22.20 0.89
N ARG A 342 12.29 22.18 -0.44
CA ARG A 342 13.24 23.02 -1.18
C ARG A 342 12.94 24.50 -0.99
N ALA A 343 11.68 24.92 -1.10
CA ALA A 343 11.31 26.31 -0.88
C ALA A 343 11.67 26.79 0.54
N PHE A 344 11.38 25.98 1.56
CA PHE A 344 11.71 26.31 2.95
C PHE A 344 13.22 26.31 3.24
N LYS A 345 13.99 25.43 2.58
CA LYS A 345 15.45 25.40 2.67
C LYS A 345 16.17 26.35 1.70
N LYS A 346 15.43 27.11 0.88
CA LYS A 346 15.96 27.97 -0.20
C LYS A 346 16.87 27.22 -1.18
N MET A 347 16.51 25.97 -1.50
CA MET A 347 17.18 25.15 -2.52
C MET A 347 16.57 25.40 -3.90
N PRO A 348 17.33 25.20 -5.00
CA PRO A 348 16.81 25.36 -6.37
C PRO A 348 15.61 24.44 -6.64
N ALA A 349 14.52 24.99 -7.16
CA ALA A 349 13.37 24.19 -7.59
C ALA A 349 13.68 23.34 -8.83
N ALA A 350 12.94 22.23 -8.98
CA ALA A 350 12.97 21.43 -10.19
C ALA A 350 12.47 22.26 -11.37
N THR A 351 13.13 22.13 -12.52
CA THR A 351 12.75 22.86 -13.74
C THR A 351 11.36 22.44 -14.22
N GLN A 352 11.05 21.15 -14.17
CA GLN A 352 9.71 20.61 -14.39
C GLN A 352 9.47 19.37 -13.52
N GLN A 353 8.20 19.16 -13.16
CA GLN A 353 7.75 18.03 -12.35
C GLN A 353 6.64 17.26 -13.06
N PHE A 354 6.66 15.94 -12.94
CA PHE A 354 5.74 15.02 -13.60
C PHE A 354 5.12 14.07 -12.58
N THR A 355 3.81 13.86 -12.65
CA THR A 355 3.10 12.94 -11.73
C THR A 355 3.27 11.45 -12.08
N SER A 356 3.86 11.17 -13.25
CA SER A 356 4.11 9.84 -13.80
C SER A 356 5.29 9.90 -14.77
N PRO A 357 6.18 8.89 -14.81
CA PRO A 357 7.29 8.86 -15.75
C PRO A 357 6.85 8.95 -17.21
N LEU A 358 5.68 8.39 -17.56
CA LEU A 358 5.10 8.46 -18.91
C LEU A 358 4.66 9.86 -19.37
N PHE A 359 4.57 10.83 -18.46
CA PHE A 359 4.21 12.20 -18.82
C PHE A 359 5.43 13.06 -19.16
N VAL A 360 6.64 12.50 -19.05
CA VAL A 360 7.86 13.18 -19.50
C VAL A 360 7.79 13.31 -21.02
N GLY A 361 7.78 14.54 -21.53
CA GLY A 361 7.66 14.81 -22.95
C GLY A 361 8.99 14.65 -23.71
N ALA A 362 8.92 14.51 -25.03
CA ALA A 362 10.10 14.39 -25.91
C ALA A 362 11.06 15.60 -25.88
N ALA A 363 10.59 16.76 -25.38
CA ALA A 363 11.42 17.94 -25.17
C ALA A 363 12.42 17.77 -24.01
N VAL A 364 12.12 16.89 -23.05
CA VAL A 364 13.00 16.56 -21.94
C VAL A 364 13.89 15.40 -22.35
N ARG A 365 15.18 15.67 -22.55
CA ARG A 365 16.21 14.67 -22.86
C ARG A 365 17.21 14.60 -21.71
N PRO A 366 16.97 13.74 -20.72
CA PRO A 366 17.83 13.66 -19.55
C PRO A 366 19.19 13.04 -19.91
N ARG A 367 20.25 13.61 -19.32
CA ARG A 367 21.63 13.09 -19.37
C ARG A 367 21.90 12.06 -18.28
N SER A 368 21.16 12.15 -17.19
CA SER A 368 21.16 11.15 -16.14
C SER A 368 19.73 10.85 -15.74
N ILE A 369 19.37 9.57 -15.68
CA ILE A 369 18.08 9.11 -15.14
C ILE A 369 18.40 8.29 -13.91
N CYS A 370 17.84 8.69 -12.77
CA CYS A 370 18.08 7.99 -11.52
C CYS A 370 16.80 7.80 -10.72
N GLY A 371 16.56 6.60 -10.21
CA GLY A 371 15.47 6.37 -9.26
C GLY A 371 14.89 4.97 -9.28
N VAL A 372 13.66 4.84 -8.80
CA VAL A 372 13.03 3.52 -8.61
C VAL A 372 11.69 3.44 -9.30
N LEU A 373 11.49 2.34 -10.02
CA LEU A 373 10.25 1.99 -10.70
C LEU A 373 9.59 0.82 -9.97
N GLY A 374 8.56 1.09 -9.17
CA GLY A 374 7.94 0.09 -8.27
C GLY A 374 6.47 -0.23 -8.56
N GLU A 375 5.82 0.38 -9.56
CA GLU A 375 4.38 0.15 -9.82
C GLU A 375 4.13 -1.21 -10.48
N SER A 376 3.94 -2.24 -9.66
CA SER A 376 3.63 -3.62 -10.08
C SER A 376 2.17 -3.84 -10.50
N ARG A 377 1.34 -2.78 -10.58
CA ARG A 377 -0.04 -2.88 -11.07
C ARG A 377 -0.02 -3.32 -12.52
N ILE A 378 -0.81 -4.34 -12.85
CA ILE A 378 -1.05 -4.75 -14.24
C ILE A 378 -2.14 -3.82 -14.80
N PRO A 379 -1.83 -2.99 -15.83
CA PRO A 379 -2.82 -2.15 -16.45
C PRO A 379 -3.86 -3.00 -17.19
N PRO A 380 -5.16 -2.68 -17.09
CA PRO A 380 -6.21 -3.37 -17.84
C PRO A 380 -6.02 -3.16 -19.35
N LEU A 381 -6.54 -4.08 -20.16
CA LEU A 381 -6.42 -4.06 -21.64
C LEU A 381 -6.79 -2.72 -22.28
N ARG A 382 -7.80 -2.02 -21.75
CA ARG A 382 -8.22 -0.70 -22.25
C ARG A 382 -7.16 0.40 -22.05
N GLU A 383 -6.29 0.26 -21.05
CA GLU A 383 -5.21 1.21 -20.76
C GLU A 383 -3.99 0.95 -21.65
N HIS A 384 -3.83 -0.25 -22.22
CA HIS A 384 -2.67 -0.61 -23.06
C HIS A 384 -2.56 0.27 -24.31
N SER A 385 -3.68 0.65 -24.93
CA SER A 385 -3.68 1.54 -26.10
C SER A 385 -3.18 2.94 -25.76
N LEU A 386 -3.53 3.46 -24.58
CA LEU A 386 -3.04 4.74 -24.07
C LEU A 386 -1.53 4.66 -23.79
N LEU A 387 -1.07 3.60 -23.11
CA LEU A 387 0.36 3.39 -22.82
C LEU A 387 1.19 3.26 -24.10
N ALA A 388 0.69 2.49 -25.09
CA ALA A 388 1.33 2.37 -26.40
C ALA A 388 1.38 3.72 -27.14
N THR A 389 0.40 4.60 -26.92
CA THR A 389 0.42 5.96 -27.47
C THR A 389 1.52 6.82 -26.84
N TYR A 390 1.69 6.76 -25.51
CA TYR A 390 2.81 7.44 -24.83
C TYR A 390 4.17 6.93 -25.31
N LEU A 391 4.31 5.63 -25.58
CA LEU A 391 5.57 5.10 -26.12
C LEU A 391 5.91 5.64 -27.51
N ARG A 392 4.95 6.16 -28.30
CA ARG A 392 5.27 6.80 -29.58
C ARG A 392 5.97 8.15 -29.42
N ILE A 393 5.84 8.78 -28.25
CA ILE A 393 6.56 10.03 -27.92
C ILE A 393 8.06 9.73 -27.79
N SER A 394 8.41 8.64 -27.10
CA SER A 394 9.80 8.25 -26.86
C SER A 394 10.38 7.35 -27.97
N TRP A 395 9.53 6.62 -28.70
CA TRP A 395 9.89 5.69 -29.78
C TRP A 395 9.00 5.91 -31.03
N PRO A 396 9.15 7.02 -31.76
CA PRO A 396 8.24 7.38 -32.85
C PRO A 396 8.22 6.35 -34.00
N GLY A 397 9.32 5.64 -34.23
CA GLY A 397 9.46 4.65 -35.30
C GLY A 397 9.12 3.20 -34.93
N ARG A 398 8.83 2.89 -33.65
CA ARG A 398 8.65 1.50 -33.19
C ARG A 398 7.28 1.31 -32.55
N ARG A 399 6.60 0.23 -32.93
CA ARG A 399 5.34 -0.18 -32.31
C ARG A 399 5.61 -1.31 -31.33
N TRP A 400 5.19 -1.11 -30.09
CA TRP A 400 5.40 -2.07 -29.02
C TRP A 400 4.15 -2.90 -28.79
N VAL A 401 4.32 -4.22 -28.68
CA VAL A 401 3.27 -5.16 -28.30
C VAL A 401 3.76 -5.93 -27.08
N PHE A 402 3.25 -5.57 -25.92
CA PHE A 402 3.57 -6.26 -24.67
C PHE A 402 2.58 -7.40 -24.40
N PRO A 403 3.03 -8.51 -23.79
CA PRO A 403 2.14 -9.59 -23.38
C PRO A 403 1.17 -9.14 -22.27
N PRO A 404 0.00 -9.79 -22.15
CA PRO A 404 -0.91 -9.55 -21.04
C PRO A 404 -0.21 -9.87 -19.71
N GLY A 405 -0.43 -9.05 -18.69
CA GLY A 405 0.27 -9.20 -17.40
C GLY A 405 1.54 -8.35 -17.25
N THR A 406 1.93 -7.58 -18.27
CA THR A 406 3.05 -6.64 -18.16
C THR A 406 2.74 -5.54 -17.13
N PRO A 407 3.54 -5.38 -16.07
CA PRO A 407 3.31 -4.38 -15.03
C PRO A 407 3.59 -2.95 -15.53
N ARG A 408 2.97 -1.95 -14.91
CA ARG A 408 3.09 -0.53 -15.29
C ARG A 408 4.55 -0.04 -15.33
N TRP A 409 5.35 -0.41 -14.34
CA TRP A 409 6.76 0.01 -14.27
C TRP A 409 7.58 -0.38 -15.51
N ALA A 410 7.23 -1.48 -16.20
CA ALA A 410 7.92 -1.92 -17.42
C ALA A 410 7.68 -0.96 -18.59
N TRP A 411 6.46 -0.41 -18.69
CA TRP A 411 6.13 0.63 -19.67
C TRP A 411 6.86 1.94 -19.36
N ASP A 412 6.92 2.30 -18.07
CA ASP A 412 7.65 3.48 -17.62
C ASP A 412 9.15 3.37 -17.96
N LEU A 413 9.77 2.21 -17.67
CA LEU A 413 11.18 1.96 -18.01
C LEU A 413 11.44 2.12 -19.51
N LEU A 414 10.63 1.47 -20.35
CA LEU A 414 10.80 1.54 -21.80
C LEU A 414 10.65 2.98 -22.31
N HIS A 415 9.71 3.74 -21.76
CA HIS A 415 9.53 5.14 -22.13
C HIS A 415 10.78 5.97 -21.82
N LEU A 416 11.32 5.83 -20.61
CA LEU A 416 12.51 6.54 -20.13
C LEU A 416 13.76 6.21 -20.96
N LEU A 417 13.95 4.93 -21.30
CA LEU A 417 15.04 4.50 -22.19
C LEU A 417 14.97 5.20 -23.56
N GLY A 418 13.77 5.45 -24.09
CA GLY A 418 13.59 6.17 -25.35
C GLY A 418 13.94 7.66 -25.24
N LEU A 419 13.62 8.31 -24.12
CA LEU A 419 13.85 9.74 -23.90
C LEU A 419 15.30 10.13 -23.59
N ALA A 420 16.06 9.24 -22.96
CA ALA A 420 17.44 9.50 -22.56
C ALA A 420 18.31 10.05 -23.72
N GLU A 421 19.21 10.99 -23.44
CA GLU A 421 20.16 11.51 -24.44
C GLU A 421 21.21 10.42 -24.82
N PRO A 422 21.77 10.42 -26.05
CA PRO A 422 22.93 9.58 -26.34
C PRO A 422 24.08 9.84 -25.34
N GLY A 423 24.66 8.79 -24.79
CA GLY A 423 25.66 8.86 -23.73
C GLY A 423 25.09 9.03 -22.31
N ALA A 424 23.76 9.12 -22.15
CA ALA A 424 23.16 9.30 -20.84
C ALA A 424 23.38 8.10 -19.92
N THR A 425 23.58 8.37 -18.63
CA THR A 425 23.67 7.36 -17.57
C THR A 425 22.28 7.07 -17.02
N ILE A 426 21.93 5.80 -16.89
CA ILE A 426 20.60 5.37 -16.45
C ILE A 426 20.80 4.39 -15.30
N ASP A 427 20.42 4.81 -14.11
CA ASP A 427 20.53 4.04 -12.89
C ASP A 427 19.15 3.85 -12.26
N VAL A 428 18.56 2.67 -12.48
CA VAL A 428 17.17 2.42 -12.12
C VAL A 428 17.02 1.13 -11.35
N THR A 429 16.30 1.20 -10.23
CA THR A 429 15.87 0.02 -9.46
C THR A 429 14.47 -0.42 -9.89
N THR A 430 14.31 -1.71 -10.10
CA THR A 430 13.05 -2.37 -10.49
C THR A 430 12.78 -3.56 -9.55
N PRO A 431 11.59 -4.18 -9.57
CA PRO A 431 11.34 -5.40 -8.80
C PRO A 431 12.31 -6.53 -9.19
N GLY A 432 12.69 -7.41 -8.26
CA GLY A 432 13.75 -8.40 -8.48
C GLY A 432 13.42 -9.58 -9.39
N ARG A 433 12.13 -9.81 -9.69
CA ARG A 433 11.63 -11.11 -10.19
C ARG A 433 11.00 -11.09 -11.57
N TRP A 434 11.37 -10.12 -12.41
CA TRP A 434 10.77 -9.99 -13.74
C TRP A 434 11.61 -10.56 -14.87
N LEU A 435 12.91 -10.81 -14.70
CA LEU A 435 13.79 -11.28 -15.78
C LEU A 435 13.33 -12.61 -16.42
N ALA A 436 12.59 -13.42 -15.67
CA ALA A 436 11.96 -14.67 -16.11
C ALA A 436 10.56 -14.50 -16.73
N SER A 437 10.01 -13.28 -16.76
CA SER A 437 8.67 -13.00 -17.28
C SER A 437 8.67 -12.83 -18.80
N PRO A 438 7.56 -13.13 -19.51
CA PRO A 438 7.51 -13.00 -20.97
C PRO A 438 7.81 -11.59 -21.51
N PHE A 439 7.49 -10.53 -20.76
CA PHE A 439 7.79 -9.16 -21.16
C PHE A 439 9.27 -8.77 -20.98
N ALA A 440 10.06 -9.58 -20.27
CA ALA A 440 11.46 -9.31 -20.01
C ALA A 440 12.28 -9.31 -21.28
N THR A 441 11.95 -10.20 -22.22
CA THR A 441 12.60 -10.30 -23.53
C THR A 441 12.60 -8.96 -24.25
N ILE A 442 11.44 -8.29 -24.31
CA ILE A 442 11.30 -6.98 -24.94
C ILE A 442 12.20 -5.94 -24.27
N LEU A 443 12.17 -5.86 -22.93
CA LEU A 443 12.99 -4.88 -22.19
C LEU A 443 14.49 -5.15 -22.37
N CYS A 444 14.89 -6.40 -22.28
CA CYS A 444 16.29 -6.81 -22.37
C CYS A 444 16.86 -6.62 -23.78
N GLU A 445 16.07 -6.91 -24.82
CA GLU A 445 16.43 -6.63 -26.23
C GLU A 445 16.70 -5.14 -26.42
N VAL A 446 15.79 -4.27 -25.96
CA VAL A 446 15.95 -2.82 -26.07
C VAL A 446 17.19 -2.33 -25.34
N CYS A 447 17.42 -2.83 -24.12
CA CYS A 447 18.63 -2.53 -23.38
C CYS A 447 19.89 -2.95 -24.14
N CYS A 448 19.90 -4.11 -24.80
CA CYS A 448 21.06 -4.60 -25.55
C CYS A 448 21.29 -3.88 -26.90
N GLU A 449 20.20 -3.43 -27.54
CA GLU A 449 20.21 -2.72 -28.82
C GLU A 449 20.66 -1.26 -28.67
N HIS A 450 20.16 -0.57 -27.64
CA HIS A 450 20.31 0.88 -27.50
C HIS A 450 21.20 1.31 -26.33
N CYS A 451 21.50 0.41 -25.41
CA CYS A 451 22.30 0.71 -24.23
C CYS A 451 23.47 -0.29 -24.09
N SER A 452 24.41 0.11 -23.25
CA SER A 452 25.47 -0.74 -22.75
C SER A 452 25.25 -0.96 -21.26
N LEU A 453 25.02 -2.21 -20.86
CA LEU A 453 24.84 -2.58 -19.47
C LEU A 453 26.20 -2.65 -18.77
N GLN A 454 26.39 -1.82 -17.76
CA GLN A 454 27.64 -1.73 -17.02
C GLN A 454 27.61 -2.61 -15.78
N GLN A 455 26.53 -2.47 -15.02
CA GLN A 455 26.41 -3.11 -13.72
C GLN A 455 24.97 -3.55 -13.45
N VAL A 456 24.82 -4.72 -12.86
CA VAL A 456 23.56 -5.21 -12.31
C VAL A 456 23.76 -5.60 -10.87
N HIS A 457 22.90 -5.10 -9.98
CA HIS A 457 22.96 -5.42 -8.56
C HIS A 457 21.62 -6.00 -8.09
N LEU A 458 21.66 -7.20 -7.51
CA LEU A 458 20.51 -7.87 -6.92
C LEU A 458 20.58 -7.74 -5.39
N SER A 459 19.74 -6.88 -4.82
CA SER A 459 19.65 -6.68 -3.37
C SER A 459 18.59 -7.60 -2.77
N ASN A 460 19.00 -8.54 -1.90
CA ASN A 460 18.13 -9.40 -1.08
C ASN A 460 16.94 -10.05 -1.83
N THR A 461 17.11 -10.37 -3.13
CA THR A 461 16.11 -10.99 -4.05
C THR A 461 14.84 -10.18 -4.37
N ALA A 462 14.65 -9.03 -3.74
CA ALA A 462 13.42 -8.22 -3.88
C ALA A 462 13.56 -7.11 -4.93
N GLU A 463 14.77 -6.62 -5.17
CA GLU A 463 15.05 -5.45 -5.99
C GLU A 463 16.24 -5.70 -6.91
N LEU A 464 16.12 -5.25 -8.15
CA LEU A 464 17.13 -5.36 -9.19
C LEU A 464 17.47 -3.98 -9.71
N ARG A 465 18.73 -3.57 -9.52
CA ARG A 465 19.29 -2.29 -9.97
C ARG A 465 20.09 -2.50 -11.25
N PHE A 466 19.86 -1.63 -12.22
CA PHE A 466 20.59 -1.60 -13.48
C PHE A 466 21.31 -0.27 -13.61
N SER A 467 22.61 -0.33 -13.90
CA SER A 467 23.38 0.81 -14.39
C SER A 467 23.70 0.60 -15.87
N LEU A 468 23.15 1.48 -16.70
CA LEU A 468 23.21 1.45 -18.15
C LEU A 468 23.78 2.77 -18.66
N THR A 469 24.51 2.75 -19.76
CA THR A 469 24.82 3.95 -20.54
C THR A 469 24.15 3.85 -21.90
N LYS A 470 23.46 4.91 -22.35
CA LYS A 470 22.78 4.94 -23.66
C LYS A 470 23.77 5.09 -24.80
N SER A 471 24.46 4.01 -25.13
CA SER A 471 25.38 3.91 -26.25
C SER A 471 25.46 2.46 -26.73
N VAL A 472 25.87 2.27 -27.98
CA VAL A 472 25.99 0.93 -28.59
C VAL A 472 27.42 0.37 -28.38
N SER A 473 28.24 0.99 -27.53
CA SER A 473 29.59 0.50 -27.25
C SER A 473 29.53 -0.87 -26.57
N THR A 474 30.22 -1.85 -27.12
CA THR A 474 30.36 -3.17 -26.50
C THR A 474 31.37 -3.08 -25.36
N HIS A 475 30.89 -2.99 -24.12
CA HIS A 475 31.74 -3.33 -22.97
C HIS A 475 32.24 -4.77 -23.13
N GLU A 476 33.45 -5.06 -22.68
CA GLU A 476 33.99 -6.43 -22.72
C GLU A 476 33.18 -7.36 -21.80
N SER A 477 32.77 -6.84 -20.64
CA SER A 477 32.00 -7.57 -19.64
C SER A 477 31.05 -6.68 -18.83
N VAL A 478 30.06 -7.32 -18.20
CA VAL A 478 29.11 -6.72 -17.27
C VAL A 478 29.47 -7.12 -15.85
N LEU A 479 29.44 -6.16 -14.93
CA LEU A 479 29.62 -6.41 -13.52
C LEU A 479 28.31 -6.85 -12.85
N LEU A 480 28.33 -8.00 -12.17
CA LEU A 480 27.19 -8.55 -11.44
C LEU A 480 27.50 -8.54 -9.95
N LEU A 481 26.76 -7.74 -9.20
CA LEU A 481 26.77 -7.76 -7.74
C LEU A 481 25.62 -8.65 -7.25
N THR A 482 25.98 -9.79 -6.68
CA THR A 482 25.01 -10.79 -6.20
C THR A 482 25.17 -11.01 -4.69
N PRO A 483 24.18 -11.61 -4.01
CA PRO A 483 24.35 -12.06 -2.62
C PRO A 483 25.53 -13.02 -2.43
N HIS A 484 25.98 -13.67 -3.50
CA HIS A 484 27.12 -14.59 -3.51
C HIS A 484 28.46 -13.92 -3.88
N GLY A 485 28.49 -12.59 -3.95
CA GLY A 485 29.69 -11.80 -4.28
C GLY A 485 29.66 -11.18 -5.69
N GLU A 486 30.78 -10.55 -6.02
CA GLU A 486 31.03 -9.87 -7.29
C GLU A 486 31.46 -10.87 -8.37
N ARG A 487 30.87 -10.76 -9.57
CA ARG A 487 31.17 -11.62 -10.72
C ARG A 487 31.12 -10.84 -12.03
N SER A 488 31.78 -11.33 -13.06
CA SER A 488 31.81 -10.70 -14.39
C SER A 488 31.24 -11.64 -15.46
N LEU A 489 30.38 -11.10 -16.34
CA LEU A 489 29.79 -11.84 -17.45
C LEU A 489 30.16 -11.20 -18.79
N PRO A 490 30.71 -11.94 -19.77
CA PRO A 490 31.03 -11.39 -21.09
C PRO A 490 29.79 -10.83 -21.82
N TYR A 491 29.87 -9.61 -22.35
CA TYR A 491 28.70 -8.95 -22.97
C TYR A 491 28.16 -9.70 -24.19
N LYS A 492 29.04 -10.36 -24.94
CA LYS A 492 28.67 -11.21 -26.09
C LYS A 492 27.73 -12.36 -25.69
N ARG A 493 27.88 -12.91 -24.48
CA ARG A 493 27.02 -13.98 -23.96
C ARG A 493 25.64 -13.43 -23.61
N LEU A 494 25.60 -12.29 -22.90
CA LEU A 494 24.34 -11.63 -22.55
C LEU A 494 23.46 -11.37 -23.78
N ARG A 495 24.03 -10.90 -24.89
CA ARG A 495 23.27 -10.62 -26.13
C ARG A 495 22.57 -11.83 -26.77
N GLN A 496 22.97 -13.07 -26.45
CA GLN A 496 22.38 -14.26 -27.08
C GLN A 496 20.97 -14.57 -26.54
N ALA A 497 20.73 -14.37 -25.25
CA ALA A 497 19.43 -14.49 -24.61
C ALA A 497 19.41 -13.69 -23.30
N PRO A 498 19.21 -12.38 -23.38
CA PRO A 498 19.57 -11.48 -22.29
C PRO A 498 18.72 -11.65 -21.03
N GLY A 499 17.45 -12.02 -21.15
CA GLY A 499 16.58 -12.26 -19.98
C GLY A 499 16.97 -13.51 -19.19
N SER A 500 17.06 -14.67 -19.85
CA SER A 500 17.33 -15.95 -19.20
C SER A 500 18.78 -16.07 -18.73
N ILE A 501 19.76 -15.59 -19.51
CA ILE A 501 21.17 -15.60 -19.12
C ILE A 501 21.39 -14.68 -17.92
N LEU A 502 20.80 -13.47 -17.92
CA LEU A 502 20.97 -12.56 -16.79
C LEU A 502 20.30 -13.10 -15.51
N ALA A 503 19.10 -13.67 -15.63
CA ALA A 503 18.42 -14.30 -14.48
C ALA A 503 19.26 -15.41 -13.85
N LEU A 504 19.84 -16.29 -14.68
CA LEU A 504 20.72 -17.35 -14.20
C LEU A 504 22.03 -16.81 -13.65
N ALA A 505 22.65 -15.84 -14.31
CA ALA A 505 23.92 -15.26 -13.87
C ALA A 505 23.82 -14.64 -12.46
N LEU A 506 22.65 -14.09 -12.12
CA LEU A 506 22.37 -13.49 -10.81
C LEU A 506 22.02 -14.51 -9.72
N ALA A 507 21.43 -15.65 -10.08
CA ALA A 507 20.90 -16.63 -9.12
C ALA A 507 21.74 -17.90 -8.96
N LEU A 508 22.62 -18.22 -9.92
CA LEU A 508 23.40 -19.45 -9.89
C LEU A 508 24.43 -19.44 -8.74
N PRO A 509 24.58 -20.57 -8.02
CA PRO A 509 25.68 -20.80 -7.10
C PRO A 509 27.06 -20.61 -7.77
N PRO A 510 28.11 -20.23 -7.00
CA PRO A 510 29.43 -19.93 -7.56
C PRO A 510 30.08 -21.12 -8.30
N ASN A 511 29.79 -22.35 -7.88
CA ASN A 511 30.26 -23.57 -8.53
C ASN A 511 29.60 -23.86 -9.89
N LEU A 512 28.40 -23.33 -10.13
CA LEU A 512 27.65 -23.52 -11.37
C LEU A 512 27.74 -22.34 -12.34
N PHE A 513 28.16 -21.17 -11.85
CA PHE A 513 28.34 -19.97 -12.68
C PHE A 513 29.31 -20.14 -13.88
N PRO A 514 30.44 -20.87 -13.77
CA PRO A 514 31.34 -21.09 -14.91
C PRO A 514 30.66 -21.76 -16.10
N LEU A 515 29.68 -22.64 -15.87
CA LEU A 515 28.90 -23.28 -16.94
C LEU A 515 28.21 -22.27 -17.86
N LEU A 516 27.77 -21.15 -17.29
CA LEU A 516 27.14 -20.07 -18.02
C LEU A 516 28.18 -19.10 -18.63
N ALA A 517 29.20 -18.73 -17.85
CA ALA A 517 30.22 -17.76 -18.28
C ALA A 517 31.09 -18.28 -19.44
N GLU A 518 31.50 -19.55 -19.38
CA GLU A 518 32.26 -20.24 -20.42
C GLU A 518 31.36 -20.65 -21.61
N GLY A 519 30.05 -20.70 -21.38
CA GLY A 519 29.01 -20.95 -22.38
C GLY A 519 28.86 -22.41 -22.77
N HIS A 520 28.90 -23.27 -21.75
CA HIS A 520 28.46 -24.66 -21.80
C HIS A 520 26.93 -24.75 -21.77
N LEU A 521 26.26 -23.76 -21.16
CA LEU A 521 24.82 -23.52 -21.30
C LEU A 521 24.57 -22.44 -22.37
N ARG A 522 23.82 -22.78 -23.42
CA ARG A 522 23.55 -21.90 -24.56
C ARG A 522 22.04 -21.81 -24.85
N PRO A 523 21.52 -20.63 -25.19
CA PRO A 523 20.16 -20.51 -25.67
C PRO A 523 19.98 -21.22 -27.01
N VAL A 524 18.82 -21.83 -27.22
CA VAL A 524 18.50 -22.58 -28.44
C VAL A 524 18.24 -21.62 -29.60
N ALA A 525 19.17 -21.56 -30.55
CA ALA A 525 19.11 -20.62 -31.68
C ALA A 525 18.35 -21.14 -32.91
N ALA A 526 18.15 -22.47 -33.03
CA ALA A 526 17.49 -23.13 -34.17
C ALA A 526 16.75 -24.38 -33.69
N GLY A 527 15.69 -24.78 -34.39
CA GLY A 527 14.85 -25.93 -34.02
C GLY A 527 15.67 -27.19 -33.78
N LEU A 528 15.54 -27.76 -32.58
CA LEU A 528 16.18 -29.01 -32.17
C LEU A 528 15.64 -30.19 -32.99
N SER A 529 16.47 -31.19 -33.29
CA SER A 529 16.01 -32.45 -33.88
C SER A 529 15.16 -33.27 -32.90
N GLY A 530 14.44 -34.28 -33.39
CA GLY A 530 13.58 -35.15 -32.55
C GLY A 530 14.32 -35.78 -31.37
N ASP A 531 15.53 -36.28 -31.60
CA ASP A 531 16.37 -36.88 -30.55
C ASP A 531 16.89 -35.83 -29.56
N GLN A 532 17.22 -34.63 -30.04
CA GLN A 532 17.65 -33.53 -29.18
C GLN A 532 16.52 -32.98 -28.30
N LEU A 533 15.27 -33.04 -28.78
CA LEU A 533 14.08 -32.70 -28.00
C LEU A 533 13.86 -33.72 -26.87
N ALA A 534 13.99 -35.02 -27.16
CA ALA A 534 13.92 -36.06 -26.14
C ALA A 534 15.05 -35.89 -25.09
N GLY A 535 16.27 -35.61 -25.53
CA GLY A 535 17.40 -35.30 -24.65
C GLY A 535 17.19 -34.04 -23.80
N ALA A 536 16.52 -33.02 -24.34
CA ALA A 536 16.17 -31.80 -23.59
C ALA A 536 15.10 -32.07 -22.52
N ASP A 537 14.09 -32.89 -22.83
CA ASP A 537 13.08 -33.32 -21.87
C ASP A 537 13.72 -34.12 -20.72
N PHE A 538 14.66 -35.01 -21.03
CA PHE A 538 15.44 -35.70 -20.01
C PHE A 538 16.27 -34.72 -19.18
N PHE A 539 17.03 -33.82 -19.82
CA PHE A 539 17.83 -32.82 -19.11
C PHE A 539 16.98 -31.97 -18.16
N ALA A 540 15.76 -31.58 -18.55
CA ALA A 540 14.84 -30.83 -17.70
C ALA A 540 14.47 -31.57 -16.40
N THR A 541 14.53 -32.91 -16.40
CA THR A 541 14.31 -33.72 -15.19
C THR A 541 15.54 -33.88 -14.29
N SER A 542 16.74 -33.44 -14.71
CA SER A 542 17.97 -33.52 -13.88
C SER A 542 17.90 -32.57 -12.70
N THR A 543 18.74 -32.78 -11.70
CA THR A 543 18.83 -31.82 -10.60
C THR A 543 19.30 -30.44 -11.07
N LEU A 544 20.21 -30.38 -12.06
CA LEU A 544 20.61 -29.12 -12.70
C LEU A 544 19.46 -28.51 -13.53
N GLY A 545 18.76 -29.30 -14.33
CA GLY A 545 17.61 -28.85 -15.14
C GLY A 545 16.44 -28.37 -14.27
N GLN A 546 16.13 -29.07 -13.19
CA GLN A 546 15.17 -28.65 -12.17
C GLN A 546 15.59 -27.34 -11.50
N LEU A 547 16.89 -27.16 -11.21
CA LEU A 547 17.41 -25.91 -10.65
C LEU A 547 17.28 -24.74 -11.64
N LEU A 548 17.68 -24.93 -12.90
CA LEU A 548 17.56 -23.92 -13.96
C LEU A 548 16.10 -23.53 -14.20
N THR A 549 15.21 -24.51 -14.28
CA THR A 549 13.77 -24.28 -14.44
C THR A 549 13.16 -23.62 -13.21
N THR A 550 13.59 -23.96 -11.99
CA THR A 550 13.12 -23.29 -10.76
C THR A 550 13.51 -21.81 -10.75
N ILE A 551 14.74 -21.48 -11.14
CA ILE A 551 15.21 -20.08 -11.21
C ILE A 551 14.45 -19.29 -12.29
N LEU A 552 14.25 -19.90 -13.46
CA LEU A 552 13.61 -19.26 -14.63
C LEU A 552 12.07 -19.33 -14.59
N SER A 553 11.48 -19.95 -13.57
CA SER A 553 10.04 -19.96 -13.37
C SER A 553 9.61 -18.72 -12.58
N ALA A 554 8.68 -17.93 -13.13
CA ALA A 554 8.20 -16.66 -12.53
C ALA A 554 7.69 -16.76 -11.07
N HIS A 555 7.39 -17.96 -10.57
CA HIS A 555 6.92 -18.23 -9.20
C HIS A 555 7.84 -19.15 -8.39
N GLY A 556 9.02 -19.52 -8.89
CA GLY A 556 9.92 -20.48 -8.23
C GLY A 556 9.31 -21.88 -8.07
N ALA A 557 8.30 -22.23 -8.87
CA ALA A 557 7.66 -23.54 -8.84
C ALA A 557 8.36 -24.46 -9.84
N ALA A 558 8.75 -25.66 -9.38
CA ALA A 558 9.17 -26.73 -10.27
C ALA A 558 8.02 -27.08 -11.22
N ILE A 559 8.35 -27.39 -12.48
CA ILE A 559 7.37 -27.84 -13.47
C ILE A 559 6.70 -29.13 -12.95
N PRO A 560 5.36 -29.17 -12.77
CA PRO A 560 4.67 -30.41 -12.42
C PRO A 560 4.98 -31.51 -13.43
N ARG A 561 5.24 -32.74 -12.95
CA ARG A 561 5.44 -33.91 -13.82
C ARG A 561 4.27 -34.02 -14.81
N GLY A 562 4.55 -33.83 -16.11
CA GLY A 562 3.56 -33.94 -17.20
C GLY A 562 3.27 -32.66 -18.00
N LEU A 563 3.83 -31.50 -17.64
CA LEU A 563 3.81 -30.30 -18.49
C LEU A 563 5.01 -30.28 -19.45
N ARG A 564 4.77 -29.96 -20.73
CA ARG A 564 5.81 -29.92 -21.77
C ARG A 564 6.82 -28.81 -21.46
N PHE A 565 8.11 -29.19 -21.41
CA PHE A 565 9.24 -28.28 -21.37
C PHE A 565 9.29 -27.47 -22.67
N ASP A 566 9.48 -26.15 -22.57
CA ASP A 566 9.68 -25.30 -23.74
C ASP A 566 11.18 -25.02 -23.93
N PRO A 567 11.89 -25.75 -24.81
CA PRO A 567 13.34 -25.63 -24.96
C PRO A 567 13.80 -24.25 -25.44
N GLN A 568 12.90 -23.42 -26.00
CA GLN A 568 13.26 -22.07 -26.45
C GLN A 568 13.40 -21.08 -25.28
N SER A 569 12.83 -21.39 -24.13
CA SER A 569 12.79 -20.51 -22.96
C SER A 569 13.98 -20.71 -22.00
N TYR A 570 14.81 -21.74 -22.19
CA TYR A 570 15.90 -22.10 -21.28
C TYR A 570 17.23 -22.28 -22.03
N PRO A 571 18.37 -21.88 -21.44
CA PRO A 571 19.65 -22.25 -21.98
C PRO A 571 19.92 -23.73 -21.68
N LEU A 572 20.28 -24.46 -22.74
CA LEU A 572 20.51 -25.89 -22.71
C LEU A 572 22.00 -26.22 -22.90
N PRO A 573 22.44 -27.42 -22.50
CA PRO A 573 23.73 -27.96 -22.90
C PRO A 573 23.92 -28.02 -24.42
N ASP A 574 25.15 -28.31 -24.86
CA ASP A 574 25.47 -28.48 -26.27
C ASP A 574 24.53 -29.52 -26.93
N PRO A 575 23.99 -29.26 -28.14
CA PRO A 575 23.15 -30.21 -28.87
C PRO A 575 23.75 -31.61 -29.04
N GLN A 576 25.08 -31.75 -29.05
CA GLN A 576 25.74 -33.07 -29.07
C GLN A 576 25.51 -33.85 -27.78
N LEU A 577 25.55 -33.18 -26.63
CA LEU A 577 25.32 -33.76 -25.31
C LEU A 577 23.85 -34.13 -25.13
N LEU A 578 22.93 -33.32 -25.64
CA LEU A 578 21.50 -33.66 -25.66
C LEU A 578 21.22 -34.92 -26.49
N GLY A 579 21.89 -35.09 -27.64
CA GLY A 579 21.78 -36.30 -28.45
C GLY A 579 22.31 -37.55 -27.74
N GLN A 580 23.39 -37.42 -26.97
CA GLN A 580 23.94 -38.52 -26.16
C GLN A 580 22.97 -38.92 -25.04
N LEU A 581 22.42 -37.96 -24.30
CA LEU A 581 21.41 -38.21 -23.26
C LEU A 581 20.16 -38.94 -23.81
N ALA A 582 19.76 -38.66 -25.04
CA ALA A 582 18.64 -39.35 -25.69
C ALA A 582 18.98 -40.79 -26.12
N THR A 583 20.26 -41.07 -26.39
CA THR A 583 20.74 -42.37 -26.86
C THR A 583 21.02 -43.33 -25.70
N ASP A 584 21.56 -42.80 -24.59
CA ASP A 584 21.98 -43.58 -23.42
C ASP A 584 20.80 -43.98 -22.51
N LEU A 585 19.65 -43.31 -22.62
CA LEU A 585 18.45 -43.55 -21.81
C LEU A 585 17.22 -43.95 -22.64
N PRO A 586 17.22 -45.14 -23.28
CA PRO A 586 16.04 -45.66 -23.95
C PRO A 586 14.97 -46.07 -22.92
N GLU A 587 13.71 -45.70 -23.17
CA GLU A 587 12.55 -45.98 -22.33
C GLU A 587 12.53 -47.39 -21.72
N ARG A 588 12.55 -47.47 -20.38
CA ARG A 588 11.64 -48.28 -19.53
C ARG A 588 12.06 -48.11 -18.07
N THR A 589 11.20 -47.47 -17.29
CA THR A 589 11.35 -47.01 -15.88
C THR A 589 12.22 -45.76 -15.68
N PRO A 590 11.74 -44.72 -14.97
CA PRO A 590 12.55 -43.55 -14.68
C PRO A 590 13.71 -43.98 -13.77
N PRO A 591 14.98 -43.80 -14.16
CA PRO A 591 16.11 -44.11 -13.31
C PRO A 591 16.04 -43.29 -12.00
N SER A 592 16.65 -43.79 -10.93
CA SER A 592 16.82 -43.01 -9.70
C SER A 592 17.59 -41.72 -10.00
N GLN A 593 17.20 -40.62 -9.34
CA GLN A 593 17.77 -39.29 -9.55
C GLN A 593 19.31 -39.26 -9.40
N GLU A 594 19.86 -40.13 -8.54
CA GLU A 594 21.29 -40.32 -8.34
C GLU A 594 22.03 -40.87 -9.57
N THR A 595 21.43 -41.83 -10.29
CA THR A 595 22.02 -42.41 -11.50
C THR A 595 22.03 -41.39 -12.64
N PHE A 596 21.00 -40.55 -12.68
CA PHE A 596 20.86 -39.49 -13.68
C PHE A 596 21.85 -38.34 -13.43
N ASP A 597 22.01 -37.92 -12.18
CA ASP A 597 23.01 -36.92 -11.83
C ASP A 597 24.44 -37.45 -12.06
N GLN A 598 24.69 -38.76 -11.92
CA GLN A 598 25.98 -39.37 -12.27
C GLN A 598 26.29 -39.30 -13.77
N GLU A 599 25.30 -39.53 -14.65
CA GLU A 599 25.47 -39.40 -16.11
C GLU A 599 25.61 -37.95 -16.57
N VAL A 600 24.86 -37.03 -15.96
CA VAL A 600 25.04 -35.58 -16.24
C VAL A 600 26.39 -35.07 -15.75
N ASN A 601 26.94 -35.64 -14.67
CA ASN A 601 28.27 -35.30 -14.14
C ASN A 601 29.43 -36.02 -14.87
N SER A 602 29.19 -37.15 -15.55
CA SER A 602 30.22 -37.89 -16.28
C SER A 602 30.52 -37.30 -17.66
N CYS A 603 29.62 -36.47 -18.19
CA CYS A 603 29.78 -35.76 -19.45
C CYS A 603 30.55 -34.44 -19.27
N PRO A 604 31.80 -34.31 -19.73
CA PRO A 604 32.53 -33.04 -19.62
C PRO A 604 31.85 -31.94 -20.45
N PRO A 605 31.80 -30.68 -19.97
CA PRO A 605 32.51 -30.12 -18.82
C PRO A 605 31.53 -29.68 -17.71
N THR A 606 30.82 -30.62 -17.09
CA THR A 606 30.06 -30.36 -15.85
C THR A 606 30.97 -30.54 -14.63
N PRO A 607 31.16 -29.53 -13.77
CA PRO A 607 31.78 -29.76 -12.46
C PRO A 607 30.86 -30.69 -11.65
N PRO A 608 31.41 -31.55 -10.78
CA PRO A 608 30.60 -32.48 -10.00
C PRO A 608 29.53 -31.72 -9.21
N LEU A 609 28.26 -32.05 -9.45
CA LEU A 609 27.09 -31.53 -8.73
C LEU A 609 27.12 -32.03 -7.28
N VAL A 610 28.00 -31.47 -6.44
CA VAL A 610 27.87 -31.58 -4.99
C VAL A 610 26.88 -30.51 -4.55
N LEU A 611 25.60 -30.79 -4.72
CA LEU A 611 24.55 -30.05 -4.03
C LEU A 611 24.56 -30.54 -2.59
N SER A 612 25.42 -29.95 -1.76
CA SER A 612 25.34 -30.11 -0.32
C SER A 612 23.88 -29.82 0.07
N THR A 613 23.23 -30.79 0.69
CA THR A 613 21.82 -30.83 1.12
C THR A 613 21.41 -29.73 2.11
N GLY A 614 22.19 -28.65 2.21
CA GLY A 614 21.94 -27.46 3.01
C GLY A 614 22.41 -26.15 2.38
N ALA A 615 22.78 -26.10 1.09
CA ALA A 615 22.95 -24.84 0.39
C ALA A 615 21.54 -24.25 0.16
N GLU A 616 21.07 -23.44 1.11
CA GLU A 616 19.82 -22.71 1.00
C GLU A 616 19.81 -21.96 -0.33
N LEU A 617 19.06 -22.47 -1.31
CA LEU A 617 18.55 -21.64 -2.38
C LEU A 617 17.84 -20.50 -1.65
N PHE A 618 18.31 -19.26 -1.85
CA PHE A 618 17.67 -18.06 -1.30
C PHE A 618 16.32 -17.85 -2.03
N LEU A 619 15.37 -18.74 -1.74
CA LEU A 619 13.97 -18.66 -2.11
C LEU A 619 13.25 -18.16 -0.87
N PRO A 620 12.91 -16.87 -0.78
CA PRO A 620 12.16 -16.36 0.36
C PRO A 620 10.80 -17.04 0.43
N PRO A 621 10.24 -17.20 1.64
CA PRO A 621 8.88 -17.68 1.83
C PRO A 621 7.93 -16.78 1.05
N SER A 622 7.07 -17.40 0.24
CA SER A 622 5.92 -16.72 -0.33
C SER A 622 5.10 -16.16 0.84
N LYS A 623 5.08 -14.84 1.00
CA LYS A 623 4.15 -14.19 1.92
C LYS A 623 2.76 -14.44 1.36
N LEU A 624 2.15 -15.55 1.80
CA LEU A 624 0.72 -15.73 1.81
C LEU A 624 0.14 -14.49 2.47
N VAL A 625 -0.53 -13.71 1.63
CA VAL A 625 -1.33 -12.56 1.96
C VAL A 625 -2.06 -12.81 3.27
N ASN A 626 -1.89 -11.87 4.21
CA ASN A 626 -2.62 -11.76 5.47
C ASN A 626 -4.00 -12.42 5.39
N ARG A 627 -4.17 -13.57 6.05
CA ARG A 627 -5.50 -14.07 6.44
C ARG A 627 -6.02 -13.14 7.53
N GLY A 628 -6.56 -11.99 7.10
CA GLY A 628 -7.59 -11.31 7.85
C GLY A 628 -8.73 -12.29 8.13
N LYS A 629 -9.42 -12.11 9.26
CA LYS A 629 -10.59 -12.84 9.78
C LYS A 629 -11.24 -13.77 8.75
N SER A 630 -11.42 -15.06 9.10
CA SER A 630 -11.99 -16.04 8.17
C SER A 630 -13.24 -15.47 7.49
N LEU A 631 -13.34 -15.69 6.18
CA LEU A 631 -14.42 -15.16 5.35
C LEU A 631 -15.81 -15.56 5.92
N SER A 632 -15.88 -16.70 6.63
CA SER A 632 -17.06 -17.13 7.39
C SER A 632 -17.44 -16.20 8.54
N ALA A 633 -16.48 -15.78 9.39
CA ALA A 633 -16.75 -14.86 10.50
C ALA A 633 -17.18 -13.47 9.99
N LEU A 634 -16.69 -13.08 8.81
CA LEU A 634 -17.11 -11.84 8.17
C LEU A 634 -18.56 -11.92 7.66
N MET A 635 -18.96 -13.06 7.08
CA MET A 635 -20.34 -13.29 6.64
C MET A 635 -21.31 -13.19 7.82
N GLU A 636 -21.00 -13.84 8.94
CA GLU A 636 -21.85 -13.80 10.14
C GLU A 636 -22.02 -12.37 10.68
N LEU A 637 -20.92 -11.59 10.75
CA LEU A 637 -20.97 -10.20 11.18
C LEU A 637 -21.84 -9.35 10.26
N LEU A 638 -21.69 -9.50 8.94
CA LEU A 638 -22.49 -8.77 7.95
C LEU A 638 -23.97 -9.12 8.05
N ILE A 639 -24.31 -10.39 8.23
CA ILE A 639 -25.70 -10.83 8.42
C ILE A 639 -26.28 -10.21 9.69
N GLN A 640 -25.56 -10.28 10.82
CA GLN A 640 -26.01 -9.71 12.09
C GLN A 640 -26.17 -8.19 12.05
N THR A 641 -25.37 -7.48 11.24
CA THR A 641 -25.40 -6.01 11.18
C THR A 641 -26.47 -5.51 10.20
N VAL A 642 -26.58 -6.12 9.01
CA VAL A 642 -27.52 -5.67 7.97
C VAL A 642 -28.95 -6.06 8.29
N PHE A 643 -29.15 -7.27 8.83
CA PHE A 643 -30.48 -7.83 9.10
C PHE A 643 -30.82 -7.81 10.60
N ALA A 644 -30.20 -6.92 11.37
CA ALA A 644 -30.47 -6.75 12.81
C ALA A 644 -31.97 -6.52 13.09
N ASP A 645 -32.61 -5.74 12.22
CA ASP A 645 -34.04 -5.38 12.31
C ASP A 645 -34.97 -6.45 11.70
N GLY A 646 -34.42 -7.58 11.24
CA GLY A 646 -35.14 -8.66 10.56
C GLY A 646 -35.27 -8.48 9.04
N ILE A 647 -35.74 -9.51 8.36
CA ILE A 647 -36.01 -9.49 6.92
C ILE A 647 -37.43 -8.97 6.70
N PRO A 648 -37.66 -7.97 5.81
CA PRO A 648 -39.01 -7.50 5.51
C PRO A 648 -39.84 -8.61 4.84
N LEU A 649 -40.92 -9.04 5.51
CA LEU A 649 -41.84 -10.05 4.97
C LEU A 649 -42.97 -9.35 4.19
N PHE A 650 -42.90 -9.44 2.87
CA PHE A 650 -43.97 -8.98 2.00
C PHE A 650 -45.00 -10.10 1.76
N PRO A 651 -46.31 -9.81 1.73
CA PRO A 651 -46.97 -8.52 1.97
C PRO A 651 -47.32 -8.25 3.45
N ASP A 652 -47.22 -9.27 4.33
CA ASP A 652 -47.72 -9.24 5.71
C ASP A 652 -47.28 -8.02 6.53
N HIS A 653 -45.99 -7.68 6.55
CA HIS A 653 -45.47 -6.55 7.36
C HIS A 653 -46.04 -5.20 6.94
N TYR A 654 -46.49 -5.09 5.69
CA TYR A 654 -46.96 -3.82 5.11
C TYR A 654 -48.48 -3.69 5.17
N LEU A 655 -49.21 -4.80 5.35
CA LEU A 655 -50.66 -4.81 5.51
C LEU A 655 -51.12 -4.37 6.91
N PHE A 656 -50.27 -4.45 7.93
CA PHE A 656 -50.60 -4.00 9.30
C PHE A 656 -51.01 -2.52 9.40
N ALA A 657 -50.61 -1.68 8.44
CA ALA A 657 -50.96 -0.27 8.41
C ALA A 657 -52.41 0.00 7.96
N TYR A 658 -53.13 -1.03 7.49
CA TYR A 658 -54.48 -0.92 6.95
C TYR A 658 -55.46 -1.74 7.79
N LEU A 659 -56.58 -1.12 8.18
CA LEU A 659 -57.66 -1.79 8.92
C LEU A 659 -58.45 -2.71 7.97
N ASN A 660 -58.23 -4.03 8.08
CA ASN A 660 -58.94 -5.10 7.36
C ASN A 660 -59.07 -4.87 5.83
N PRO A 661 -57.96 -4.78 5.08
CA PRO A 661 -58.03 -4.70 3.63
C PRO A 661 -58.62 -5.98 3.03
N GLU A 662 -59.46 -5.87 2.01
CA GLU A 662 -59.91 -7.03 1.23
C GLU A 662 -58.72 -7.63 0.48
N THR A 663 -58.44 -8.92 0.71
CA THR A 663 -57.31 -9.63 0.10
C THR A 663 -57.77 -10.86 -0.70
N PHE A 664 -57.12 -11.13 -1.82
CA PHE A 664 -57.25 -12.40 -2.55
C PHE A 664 -56.03 -13.30 -2.30
N CYS A 665 -56.23 -14.62 -2.37
CA CYS A 665 -55.15 -15.61 -2.22
C CYS A 665 -54.67 -16.07 -3.59
N ILE A 666 -53.35 -16.16 -3.76
CA ILE A 666 -52.72 -16.73 -4.95
C ILE A 666 -51.68 -17.79 -4.55
N ASP A 667 -51.68 -18.91 -5.27
CA ASP A 667 -50.69 -19.98 -5.09
C ASP A 667 -49.52 -19.79 -6.06
N LEU A 668 -48.30 -19.79 -5.50
CA LEU A 668 -47.04 -19.49 -6.18
C LEU A 668 -46.09 -20.69 -6.02
N PRO A 669 -46.22 -21.73 -6.86
CA PRO A 669 -45.37 -22.92 -6.78
C PRO A 669 -43.96 -22.71 -7.35
N GLU A 670 -43.77 -21.75 -8.26
CA GLU A 670 -42.52 -21.50 -8.98
C GLU A 670 -42.24 -20.00 -9.17
N PRO A 671 -40.97 -19.57 -9.32
CA PRO A 671 -40.62 -18.20 -9.63
C PRO A 671 -41.16 -17.81 -11.02
N LEU A 672 -41.83 -16.66 -11.07
CA LEU A 672 -42.48 -16.11 -12.26
C LEU A 672 -41.66 -14.95 -12.83
N ALA A 673 -41.66 -14.79 -14.15
CA ALA A 673 -41.06 -13.65 -14.86
C ALA A 673 -42.08 -12.97 -15.78
N PHE A 674 -41.81 -11.71 -16.16
CA PHE A 674 -42.63 -11.01 -17.15
C PHE A 674 -42.38 -11.57 -18.55
N ALA A 675 -43.45 -11.99 -19.25
CA ALA A 675 -43.38 -12.39 -20.65
C ALA A 675 -43.78 -11.23 -21.57
N GLU A 676 -44.98 -10.68 -21.37
CA GLU A 676 -45.55 -9.60 -22.17
C GLU A 676 -46.28 -8.61 -21.26
N THR A 677 -46.20 -7.32 -21.59
CA THR A 677 -46.94 -6.24 -20.92
C THR A 677 -47.71 -5.46 -21.97
N PHE A 678 -49.04 -5.40 -21.86
CA PHE A 678 -49.90 -4.67 -22.80
C PHE A 678 -50.90 -3.82 -22.01
N PHE A 679 -50.78 -2.49 -22.13
CA PHE A 679 -51.47 -1.50 -21.27
C PHE A 679 -51.24 -1.76 -19.77
N ASP A 680 -52.29 -2.14 -19.05
CA ASP A 680 -52.27 -2.45 -17.61
C ASP A 680 -52.51 -3.94 -17.34
N ARG A 681 -52.28 -4.80 -18.35
CA ARG A 681 -52.29 -6.26 -18.21
C ARG A 681 -50.89 -6.80 -18.43
N ALA A 682 -50.48 -7.71 -17.55
CA ALA A 682 -49.19 -8.39 -17.65
C ALA A 682 -49.41 -9.90 -17.70
N THR A 683 -48.77 -10.54 -18.67
CA THR A 683 -48.68 -12.00 -18.75
C THR A 683 -47.38 -12.43 -18.07
N LEU A 684 -47.50 -13.19 -16.97
CA LEU A 684 -46.38 -13.79 -16.27
C LEU A 684 -46.18 -15.24 -16.71
N THR A 685 -44.93 -15.66 -16.87
CA THR A 685 -44.55 -17.03 -17.22
C THR A 685 -43.71 -17.68 -16.13
N ALA A 686 -44.02 -18.94 -15.82
CA ALA A 686 -43.15 -19.81 -15.03
C ALA A 686 -42.14 -20.55 -15.93
N ALA A 687 -41.05 -21.07 -15.34
CA ALA A 687 -40.09 -21.92 -16.05
C ALA A 687 -40.73 -23.20 -16.61
N SER A 688 -41.81 -23.70 -15.98
CA SER A 688 -42.64 -24.81 -16.47
C SER A 688 -43.55 -24.47 -17.66
N GLY A 689 -43.57 -23.21 -18.12
CA GLY A 689 -44.40 -22.76 -19.25
C GLY A 689 -45.83 -22.34 -18.88
N ARG A 690 -46.21 -22.40 -17.59
CA ARG A 690 -47.50 -21.90 -17.09
C ARG A 690 -47.59 -20.38 -17.28
N ARG A 691 -48.73 -19.89 -17.78
CA ARG A 691 -49.02 -18.46 -18.00
C ARG A 691 -50.09 -17.96 -17.03
N LEU A 692 -49.90 -16.76 -16.50
CA LEU A 692 -50.86 -16.06 -15.63
C LEU A 692 -51.07 -14.65 -16.18
N ASP A 693 -52.31 -14.34 -16.56
CA ASP A 693 -52.70 -12.99 -16.98
C ASP A 693 -53.24 -12.21 -15.79
N ILE A 694 -52.59 -11.10 -15.45
CA ILE A 694 -52.90 -10.29 -14.27
C ILE A 694 -53.21 -8.86 -14.71
N GLU A 695 -54.31 -8.33 -14.15
CA GLU A 695 -54.67 -6.92 -14.28
C GLU A 695 -53.97 -6.09 -13.20
N GLY A 696 -53.39 -4.95 -13.60
CA GLY A 696 -52.61 -4.07 -12.76
C GLY A 696 -51.12 -4.43 -12.73
N LEU A 697 -50.28 -3.53 -13.26
CA LEU A 697 -48.81 -3.71 -13.25
C LEU A 697 -48.23 -3.84 -11.82
N ALA A 698 -48.81 -3.14 -10.85
CA ALA A 698 -48.39 -3.23 -9.45
C ALA A 698 -48.66 -4.63 -8.86
N THR A 699 -49.83 -5.19 -9.14
CA THR A 699 -50.23 -6.54 -8.73
C THR A 699 -49.34 -7.59 -9.37
N ALA A 700 -49.07 -7.47 -10.67
CA ALA A 700 -48.16 -8.37 -11.39
C ALA A 700 -46.73 -8.32 -10.83
N ARG A 701 -46.20 -7.13 -10.53
CA ARG A 701 -44.89 -6.96 -9.90
C ARG A 701 -44.84 -7.55 -8.49
N ALA A 702 -45.88 -7.34 -7.69
CA ALA A 702 -46.00 -7.94 -6.36
C ALA A 702 -45.97 -9.48 -6.43
N ILE A 703 -46.68 -10.07 -7.40
CA ILE A 703 -46.72 -11.52 -7.63
C ILE A 703 -45.32 -12.06 -8.03
N VAL A 704 -44.61 -11.37 -8.93
CA VAL A 704 -43.24 -11.74 -9.31
C VAL A 704 -42.29 -11.72 -8.11
N LEU A 705 -42.35 -10.67 -7.27
CA LEU A 705 -41.51 -10.58 -6.07
C LEU A 705 -41.85 -11.69 -5.05
N CYS A 706 -43.14 -11.96 -4.84
CA CYS A 706 -43.60 -13.04 -3.96
C CYS A 706 -43.16 -14.42 -4.44
N SER A 707 -43.14 -14.64 -5.76
CA SER A 707 -42.76 -15.93 -6.35
C SER A 707 -41.28 -16.30 -6.14
N HIS A 708 -40.44 -15.31 -5.81
CA HIS A 708 -39.03 -15.51 -5.43
C HIS A 708 -38.84 -15.72 -3.92
N GLY A 709 -39.91 -15.61 -3.13
CA GLY A 709 -39.89 -15.83 -1.68
C GLY A 709 -40.19 -17.29 -1.29
N ARG A 710 -40.17 -17.58 0.02
CA ARG A 710 -40.41 -18.94 0.56
C ARG A 710 -41.90 -19.34 0.69
N LYS A 711 -42.84 -18.45 0.37
CA LYS A 711 -44.27 -18.69 0.59
C LYS A 711 -44.95 -19.19 -0.68
N HIS A 712 -45.53 -20.38 -0.60
CA HIS A 712 -46.31 -20.98 -1.69
C HIS A 712 -47.72 -20.40 -1.83
N GLN A 713 -48.21 -19.70 -0.81
CA GLN A 713 -49.50 -19.05 -0.84
C GLN A 713 -49.38 -17.65 -0.24
N VAL A 714 -49.87 -16.64 -0.96
CA VAL A 714 -49.75 -15.24 -0.57
C VAL A 714 -51.09 -14.53 -0.65
N LYS A 715 -51.38 -13.70 0.35
CA LYS A 715 -52.58 -12.86 0.44
C LYS A 715 -52.25 -11.44 0.00
N LEU A 716 -52.83 -11.01 -1.12
CA LEU A 716 -52.56 -9.71 -1.72
C LEU A 716 -53.82 -8.82 -1.70
N PRO A 717 -53.72 -7.51 -1.43
CA PRO A 717 -54.88 -6.62 -1.42
C PRO A 717 -55.51 -6.49 -2.82
N VAL A 718 -56.84 -6.43 -2.87
CA VAL A 718 -57.60 -6.20 -4.11
C VAL A 718 -57.52 -4.73 -4.54
N ASP A 719 -57.44 -3.81 -3.58
CA ASP A 719 -57.35 -2.37 -3.84
C ASP A 719 -55.99 -2.01 -4.49
N PRO A 720 -55.99 -1.46 -5.73
CA PRO A 720 -54.77 -1.12 -6.45
C PRO A 720 -53.96 0.01 -5.78
N THR A 721 -54.61 0.89 -5.01
CA THR A 721 -53.94 1.98 -4.30
C THR A 721 -53.16 1.47 -3.11
N ILE A 722 -53.75 0.55 -2.33
CA ILE A 722 -53.10 -0.13 -1.21
C ILE A 722 -51.96 -1.01 -1.74
N MET A 723 -52.21 -1.77 -2.82
CA MET A 723 -51.19 -2.61 -3.47
C MET A 723 -49.94 -1.82 -3.87
N ARG A 724 -50.12 -0.70 -4.56
CA ARG A 724 -49.01 0.16 -4.99
C ARG A 724 -48.24 0.72 -3.79
N ALA A 725 -48.94 1.19 -2.76
CA ALA A 725 -48.31 1.78 -1.58
C ALA A 725 -47.46 0.77 -0.78
N ILE A 726 -47.95 -0.47 -0.60
CA ILE A 726 -47.17 -1.51 0.09
C ILE A 726 -45.99 -1.99 -0.75
N LEU A 727 -46.16 -2.07 -2.07
CA LEU A 727 -45.10 -2.49 -3.00
C LEU A 727 -43.95 -1.49 -3.04
N GLU A 728 -44.25 -0.19 -3.13
CA GLU A 728 -43.23 0.87 -3.15
C GLU A 728 -42.40 0.89 -1.86
N ARG A 729 -43.06 0.73 -0.69
CA ARG A 729 -42.35 0.62 0.59
C ARG A 729 -41.45 -0.60 0.65
N TYR A 730 -41.93 -1.75 0.21
CA TYR A 730 -41.13 -2.97 0.17
C TYR A 730 -39.92 -2.85 -0.77
N LEU A 731 -40.09 -2.27 -1.95
CA LEU A 731 -38.98 -2.02 -2.88
C LEU A 731 -37.95 -1.04 -2.30
N ALA A 732 -38.40 0.00 -1.59
CA ALA A 732 -37.51 0.93 -0.90
C ALA A 732 -36.68 0.23 0.19
N ASP A 733 -37.30 -0.65 0.97
CA ASP A 733 -36.62 -1.41 2.02
C ASP A 733 -35.61 -2.42 1.43
N LEU A 734 -35.95 -3.11 0.33
CA LEU A 734 -35.02 -3.98 -0.39
C LEU A 734 -33.81 -3.23 -0.94
N ARG A 735 -34.02 -2.07 -1.58
CA ARG A 735 -32.91 -1.21 -2.07
C ARG A 735 -32.02 -0.76 -0.94
N ARG A 736 -32.60 -0.33 0.19
CA ARG A 736 -31.86 0.09 1.38
C ARG A 736 -31.01 -1.05 1.93
N LEU A 737 -31.58 -2.25 2.08
CA LEU A 737 -30.85 -3.43 2.56
C LEU A 737 -29.73 -3.83 1.60
N HIS A 738 -30.01 -3.86 0.29
CA HIS A 738 -29.02 -4.22 -0.74
C HIS A 738 -27.86 -3.22 -0.75
N HIS A 739 -28.16 -1.92 -0.68
CA HIS A 739 -27.14 -0.88 -0.61
C HIS A 739 -26.31 -0.97 0.69
N THR A 740 -26.96 -1.20 1.82
CA THR A 740 -26.29 -1.33 3.14
C THR A 740 -25.39 -2.56 3.18
N LEU A 741 -25.85 -3.70 2.65
CA LEU A 741 -25.06 -4.94 2.55
C LEU A 741 -23.81 -4.74 1.69
N ARG A 742 -23.97 -4.14 0.49
CA ARG A 742 -22.83 -3.85 -0.38
C ARG A 742 -21.87 -2.88 0.30
N GLN A 743 -22.39 -1.81 0.92
CA GLN A 743 -21.58 -0.84 1.63
C GLN A 743 -20.74 -1.49 2.74
N LEU A 744 -21.32 -2.35 3.57
CA LEU A 744 -20.62 -3.06 4.64
C LEU A 744 -19.64 -4.11 4.10
N ALA A 745 -19.98 -4.84 3.03
CA ALA A 745 -19.06 -5.76 2.37
C ALA A 745 -17.81 -5.03 1.82
N HIS A 746 -18.01 -3.87 1.19
CA HIS A 746 -16.93 -3.00 0.70
C HIS A 746 -16.15 -2.30 1.82
N GLN A 747 -16.70 -2.16 3.03
CA GLN A 747 -15.95 -1.68 4.20
C GLN A 747 -14.93 -2.71 4.70
N HIS A 748 -15.25 -4.00 4.59
CA HIS A 748 -14.44 -5.07 5.14
C HIS A 748 -13.47 -5.72 4.14
N LEU A 749 -13.75 -5.65 2.84
CA LEU A 749 -12.94 -6.26 1.80
C LEU A 749 -12.27 -5.20 0.91
N GLY A 750 -10.95 -5.35 0.70
CA GLY A 750 -10.17 -4.41 -0.14
C GLY A 750 -10.37 -4.57 -1.65
N SER A 751 -10.89 -5.72 -2.10
CA SER A 751 -11.16 -6.01 -3.51
C SER A 751 -12.65 -5.85 -3.82
N ALA A 752 -12.98 -4.95 -4.75
CA ALA A 752 -14.37 -4.67 -5.14
C ALA A 752 -15.08 -5.95 -5.64
N ARG A 753 -14.39 -6.78 -6.43
CA ARG A 753 -14.92 -8.04 -6.93
C ARG A 753 -15.24 -9.03 -5.80
N GLN A 754 -14.40 -9.08 -4.76
CA GLN A 754 -14.65 -9.95 -3.61
C GLN A 754 -15.81 -9.44 -2.76
N ALA A 755 -15.91 -8.13 -2.57
CA ALA A 755 -17.03 -7.50 -1.85
C ALA A 755 -18.37 -7.72 -2.55
N ASP A 756 -18.43 -7.53 -3.87
CA ASP A 756 -19.66 -7.77 -4.64
C ASP A 756 -20.03 -9.25 -4.62
N ASN A 757 -19.08 -10.16 -4.84
CA ASN A 757 -19.34 -11.61 -4.74
C ASN A 757 -19.86 -12.02 -3.36
N LEU A 758 -19.31 -11.43 -2.29
CA LEU A 758 -19.75 -11.70 -0.93
C LEU A 758 -21.18 -11.18 -0.68
N ALA A 759 -21.47 -9.95 -1.11
CA ALA A 759 -22.80 -9.36 -1.00
C ALA A 759 -23.84 -10.18 -1.78
N THR A 760 -23.53 -10.59 -3.02
CA THR A 760 -24.40 -11.46 -3.82
C THR A 760 -24.62 -12.82 -3.15
N ARG A 761 -23.59 -13.38 -2.52
CA ARG A 761 -23.70 -14.65 -1.79
C ARG A 761 -24.62 -14.51 -0.57
N ILE A 762 -24.40 -13.51 0.28
CA ILE A 762 -25.25 -13.25 1.45
C ILE A 762 -26.70 -12.99 1.02
N TRP A 763 -26.91 -12.21 -0.06
CA TRP A 763 -28.25 -11.91 -0.57
C TRP A 763 -29.01 -13.17 -1.00
N LYS A 764 -28.33 -14.10 -1.67
CA LYS A 764 -28.88 -15.41 -2.05
C LYS A 764 -29.13 -16.30 -0.83
N ASP A 765 -28.19 -16.35 0.11
CA ASP A 765 -28.31 -17.14 1.34
C ASP A 765 -29.53 -16.69 2.18
N MET A 766 -29.89 -15.40 2.13
CA MET A 766 -31.08 -14.85 2.78
C MET A 766 -32.39 -15.01 1.99
N HIS A 767 -32.35 -15.66 0.81
CA HIS A 767 -33.52 -15.98 -0.03
C HIS A 767 -34.34 -14.74 -0.42
N LEU A 768 -33.65 -13.62 -0.68
CA LEU A 768 -34.26 -12.36 -1.11
C LEU A 768 -34.43 -12.34 -2.64
N PRO A 769 -35.43 -11.59 -3.17
CA PRO A 769 -35.62 -11.46 -4.61
C PRO A 769 -34.37 -10.89 -5.29
N PRO A 770 -34.06 -11.27 -6.54
CA PRO A 770 -32.87 -10.80 -7.23
C PRO A 770 -32.89 -9.27 -7.44
N PRO A 771 -31.73 -8.59 -7.34
CA PRO A 771 -31.62 -7.13 -7.50
C PRO A 771 -32.21 -6.57 -8.79
N ASP A 772 -32.15 -7.33 -9.89
CA ASP A 772 -32.68 -6.93 -11.20
C ASP A 772 -34.18 -6.60 -11.17
N LEU A 773 -34.92 -7.13 -10.18
CA LEU A 773 -36.36 -6.88 -10.02
C LEU A 773 -36.70 -5.57 -9.31
N PHE A 774 -35.73 -4.94 -8.64
CA PHE A 774 -35.97 -3.72 -7.85
C PHE A 774 -34.98 -2.58 -8.11
N ASP A 775 -33.84 -2.82 -8.75
CA ASP A 775 -32.86 -1.79 -9.15
C ASP A 775 -33.23 -1.10 -10.49
N SER A 776 -34.40 -1.40 -11.07
CA SER A 776 -34.94 -0.79 -12.30
C SER A 776 -35.74 0.49 -12.08
#